data_AF-A0A7L4KVR6-F1
#
_entry.id   AF-A0A7L4KVR6-F1
#
_cell.length_a   1.000
_cell.length_b   1.000
_cell.length_c   1.000
_cell.angle_alpha   90.00
_cell.angle_beta   90.00
_cell.angle_gamma   90.00
#
_symmetry.space_group_name_H-M   'P 1'
#
loop_
_entity.id
_entity.type
_entity.pdbx_description
1 polymer ?
#
loop_
_entity_poly.entity_id
_entity_poly.type
_entity_poly.pdbx_seq_one_letter_code
_entity_poly.pdbx_strand_id
1 'polypeptide(L)'
;QVHGRNLLSIDYDRNIRTEKIYDDHRKFTLRIIYDQLGRPFLWLPSSGLAAVNVSYFFNGRLAGLQRGAMSERTDIDKQGRIVSRMFADGKVWSYTYLENSMVLLLQSQRQYIFEYDSSDRLHAVTMPSVARHSMSTHTSVGYIRNIYNPPESNASVIFDYSDDGRILKTSFLGTGRQVFYKYGKLSKLSEIVYDSTAVTFGYDETTGVLKMVNLQSGGFSCTIRYRKIGPLVDKQIYRFSEEGMVNARFDYTYHDNSFRIASIKPIISETPLPVDLYRYDEISGKVEHFGKFGVIYYDINQIITTAVMTLSKHFDTHGRIKEVQYEMFRSLMYWMTVQYDSMGRVTKRELKLGPYANTTKYTYDYDGDGQLQSVAVNDRPTWRYSYDLNGNLHLLNPGNSVRLMPLRYDLRDRITRLGDIPYKIDDDGFLWQRGADVFEYNSKGLLTRAYNKANGWSVQYRYDGLGRRASCKTNLGHHLQYFYADLHNPTRVTHVYNHSNSEITSLYYDLQGHLFAMESSSGEEYYVASDNTGTPLAVFSINGLMIKQLQYTAYGEIYYDSNPDFQLVIGFHGGLYDPLTKLVHFTQRDYDVLAGRWTSPDYTMWKNIGKEPAPFNLYMFKSNNPLSNELDLKNYVTDVKSWLVMFGFQLSNIIPGFPRAKMYFVSPPYELSESQACENGQLITGVQQTTERHNQAFMALEGQVISKRLHAKIREKAGHWFATSTPIVGKGIMFAVKEGRVTTGVSSIATDDSRKIASVLNGAHYLEKMHYSIEGKDTHYFVKVGSADSDLVTLAMTSGRKVLDSGINVTVSQPTLLVSGRTRRFTNVEFQYSTLLINIRYGLTTDTLDEEKARVLDQARQRALASAWAKEQQKARDGREGSRVWTDGERQQLLNTGRVQGYEGYYVLPVEQYPELADSSSNIQFLRQNEMGKR
;
A
#
# COMPACT_ATOMS: atom_id res chain seq x y z
N GLN A 1 -3.35 24.57 28.17
CA GLN A 1 -4.57 24.36 28.99
C GLN A 1 -5.77 24.18 28.07
N VAL A 2 -6.74 23.36 28.45
CA VAL A 2 -8.02 23.22 27.73
C VAL A 2 -9.15 23.45 28.74
N HIS A 3 -10.03 24.41 28.45
CA HIS A 3 -11.09 24.86 29.36
C HIS A 3 -10.62 25.12 30.80
N GLY A 4 -9.49 25.82 30.96
CA GLY A 4 -8.94 26.18 32.27
C GLY A 4 -8.21 25.05 33.02
N ARG A 5 -8.09 23.85 32.44
CA ARG A 5 -7.35 22.73 33.05
C ARG A 5 -5.98 22.53 32.42
N ASN A 6 -4.98 22.25 33.26
CA ASN A 6 -3.65 21.86 32.83
C ASN A 6 -3.66 20.39 32.37
N LEU A 7 -3.21 20.13 31.15
CA LEU A 7 -3.14 18.78 30.59
C LEU A 7 -1.72 18.20 30.75
N LEU A 8 -0.73 19.02 30.40
CA LEU A 8 0.69 18.66 30.38
C LEU A 8 1.50 19.94 30.65
N SER A 9 2.59 19.81 31.41
CA SER A 9 3.57 20.88 31.65
C SER A 9 4.93 20.47 31.11
N ILE A 10 5.66 21.42 30.52
CA ILE A 10 6.96 21.20 29.86
C ILE A 10 7.91 22.29 30.35
N ASP A 11 8.79 21.92 31.28
CA ASP A 11 9.68 22.86 31.97
C ASP A 11 11.14 22.54 31.66
N TYR A 12 11.89 23.52 31.15
CA TYR A 12 13.32 23.38 30.91
C TYR A 12 14.14 24.09 31.99
N ASP A 13 14.85 23.31 32.83
CA ASP A 13 15.80 23.85 33.80
C ASP A 13 17.20 23.95 33.16
N ARG A 14 17.67 25.19 32.97
CA ARG A 14 18.97 25.50 32.37
C ARG A 14 20.16 25.07 33.23
N ASN A 15 20.02 25.06 34.56
CA ASN A 15 21.12 24.76 35.47
C ASN A 15 21.52 23.28 35.40
N ILE A 16 20.52 22.40 35.31
CA ILE A 16 20.70 20.95 35.21
C ILE A 16 20.50 20.40 33.80
N ARG A 17 20.23 21.27 32.82
CA ARG A 17 19.97 20.96 31.41
C ARG A 17 18.97 19.83 31.20
N THR A 18 17.85 19.92 31.91
CA THR A 18 16.81 18.90 31.91
C THR A 18 15.48 19.52 31.52
N GLU A 19 14.83 18.93 30.51
CA GLU A 19 13.44 19.20 30.17
C GLU A 19 12.56 18.19 30.90
N LYS A 20 11.72 18.65 31.81
CA LYS A 20 10.79 17.82 32.57
C LYS A 20 9.39 17.98 31.98
N ILE A 21 8.81 16.87 31.55
CA ILE A 21 7.45 16.79 31.04
C ILE A 21 6.63 15.96 32.03
N TYR A 22 5.51 16.50 32.50
CA TYR A 22 4.67 15.80 33.47
C TYR A 22 3.20 16.21 33.33
N ASP A 23 2.31 15.30 33.70
CA ASP A 23 0.88 15.58 33.81
C ASP A 23 0.54 16.14 35.20
N ASP A 24 -0.62 16.80 35.30
CA ASP A 24 -1.06 17.46 36.54
C ASP A 24 -1.32 16.46 37.68
N HIS A 25 -1.65 15.22 37.34
CA HIS A 25 -1.98 14.15 38.28
C HIS A 25 -0.83 13.16 38.53
N ARG A 26 0.38 13.45 38.04
CA ARG A 26 1.58 12.62 38.16
C ARG A 26 1.43 11.17 37.66
N LYS A 27 0.49 10.89 36.75
CA LYS A 27 0.36 9.60 36.05
C LYS A 27 1.43 9.44 34.95
N PHE A 28 2.02 10.53 34.48
CA PHE A 28 3.10 10.54 33.49
C PHE A 28 4.21 11.49 33.92
N THR A 29 5.46 11.04 33.85
CA THR A 29 6.63 11.92 33.98
C THR A 29 7.74 11.44 33.06
N LEU A 30 8.32 12.37 32.30
CA LEU A 30 9.45 12.15 31.42
C LEU A 30 10.49 13.23 31.66
N ARG A 31 11.77 12.85 31.75
CA ARG A 31 12.89 13.79 31.76
C ARG A 31 13.75 13.60 30.53
N ILE A 32 14.04 14.68 29.82
CA ILE A 32 14.94 14.70 28.67
C ILE A 32 16.20 15.47 29.08
N ILE A 33 17.36 14.79 29.05
CA ILE A 33 18.65 15.37 29.44
C ILE A 33 19.39 15.84 28.20
N TYR A 34 19.96 17.05 28.29
CA TYR A 34 20.68 17.70 27.21
C TYR A 34 22.18 17.72 27.51
N ASP A 35 23.00 17.53 26.47
CA ASP A 35 24.45 17.56 26.59
C ASP A 35 25.01 19.00 26.67
N GLN A 36 26.34 19.12 26.76
CA GLN A 36 27.03 20.43 26.81
C GLN A 36 26.81 21.27 25.54
N LEU A 37 26.46 20.65 24.41
CA LEU A 37 26.18 21.29 23.14
C LEU A 37 24.68 21.60 22.95
N GLY A 38 23.86 21.36 23.98
CA GLY A 38 22.42 21.60 23.93
C GLY A 38 21.67 20.59 23.08
N ARG A 39 22.16 19.36 22.93
CA ARG A 39 21.47 18.30 22.18
C ARG A 39 20.76 17.34 23.15
N PRO A 40 19.48 16.99 22.93
CA PRO A 40 18.82 15.95 23.72
C PRO A 40 19.49 14.60 23.49
N PHE A 41 19.98 13.93 24.54
CA PHE A 41 20.70 12.65 24.38
C PHE A 41 20.16 11.49 25.22
N LEU A 42 19.30 11.77 26.22
CA LEU A 42 18.78 10.76 27.14
C LEU A 42 17.32 11.08 27.53
N TRP A 43 16.42 10.10 27.35
CA TRP A 43 15.01 10.14 27.73
C TRP A 43 14.77 9.16 28.88
N LEU A 44 14.38 9.69 30.04
CA LEU A 44 14.13 8.96 31.29
C LEU A 44 12.62 8.96 31.60
N PRO A 45 11.88 7.89 31.22
CA PRO A 45 10.45 7.77 31.51
C PRO A 45 10.16 7.35 32.96
N SER A 46 8.92 7.53 33.40
CA SER A 46 8.37 6.97 34.64
C SER A 46 8.04 5.47 34.50
N SER A 47 7.47 4.87 35.55
CA SER A 47 6.93 3.49 35.56
C SER A 47 7.96 2.38 35.26
N GLY A 48 9.24 2.63 35.54
CA GLY A 48 10.30 1.63 35.39
C GLY A 48 10.57 1.21 33.94
N LEU A 49 10.14 2.01 32.95
CA LEU A 49 10.39 1.72 31.54
C LEU A 49 11.87 1.91 31.19
N ALA A 50 12.33 1.19 30.17
CA ALA A 50 13.69 1.30 29.67
C ALA A 50 13.92 2.70 29.08
N ALA A 51 14.92 3.41 29.61
CA ALA A 51 15.39 4.67 29.08
C ALA A 51 15.86 4.53 27.63
N VAL A 52 15.73 5.61 26.87
CA VAL A 52 16.26 5.72 25.52
C VAL A 52 17.42 6.70 25.54
N ASN A 53 18.54 6.36 24.92
CA ASN A 53 19.67 7.25 24.77
C ASN A 53 20.20 7.21 23.33
N VAL A 54 20.84 8.31 22.92
CA VAL A 54 21.44 8.43 21.60
C VAL A 54 22.90 8.87 21.69
N SER A 55 23.66 8.51 20.65
CA SER A 55 25.04 8.94 20.47
C SER A 55 25.14 9.86 19.25
N TYR A 56 26.09 10.78 19.26
CA TYR A 56 26.32 11.73 18.17
C TYR A 56 27.76 11.67 17.69
N PHE A 57 27.95 11.83 16.38
CA PHE A 57 29.26 12.09 15.80
C PHE A 57 29.73 13.53 16.11
N PHE A 58 31.00 13.80 15.82
CA PHE A 58 31.62 15.13 15.98
C PHE A 58 30.89 16.23 15.20
N ASN A 59 30.25 15.90 14.07
CA ASN A 59 29.47 16.83 13.23
C ASN A 59 28.00 16.99 13.68
N GLY A 60 27.61 16.40 14.82
CA GLY A 60 26.25 16.47 15.36
C GLY A 60 25.24 15.54 14.70
N ARG A 61 25.63 14.71 13.72
CA ARG A 61 24.76 13.65 13.18
C ARG A 61 24.59 12.52 14.19
N LEU A 62 23.44 11.86 14.13
CA LEU A 62 23.13 10.70 14.97
C LEU A 62 24.06 9.53 14.63
N ALA A 63 24.76 9.00 15.64
CA ALA A 63 25.68 7.89 15.52
C ALA A 63 25.08 6.56 16.02
N GLY A 64 24.12 6.62 16.93
CA GLY A 64 23.46 5.41 17.40
C GLY A 64 22.30 5.69 18.33
N LEU A 65 21.44 4.68 18.48
CA LEU A 65 20.30 4.67 19.40
C LEU A 65 20.38 3.43 20.29
N GLN A 66 19.92 3.58 21.52
CA GLN A 66 19.84 2.49 22.48
C GLN A 66 18.59 2.64 23.34
N ARG A 67 17.95 1.50 23.63
CA ARG A 67 16.83 1.37 24.55
C ARG A 67 17.00 0.10 25.37
N GLY A 68 17.47 0.25 26.61
CA GLY A 68 17.86 -0.89 27.44
C GLY A 68 18.89 -1.78 26.72
N ALA A 69 18.54 -3.06 26.51
CA ALA A 69 19.38 -4.05 25.82
C ALA A 69 19.37 -3.94 24.28
N MET A 70 18.45 -3.19 23.68
CA MET A 70 18.35 -3.00 22.23
C MET A 70 19.21 -1.81 21.80
N SER A 71 20.05 -1.97 20.79
CA SER A 71 20.83 -0.86 20.23
C SER A 71 21.19 -1.07 18.77
N GLU A 72 21.30 0.06 18.05
CA GLU A 72 21.74 0.16 16.66
C GLU A 72 22.70 1.34 16.55
N ARG A 73 23.89 1.10 16.02
CA ARG A 73 24.98 2.08 15.91
C ARG A 73 25.55 2.08 14.50
N THR A 74 26.10 3.21 14.08
CA THR A 74 26.77 3.35 12.79
C THR A 74 28.16 3.95 12.96
N ASP A 75 29.05 3.63 12.03
CA ASP A 75 30.33 4.31 11.84
C ASP A 75 30.34 5.04 10.50
N ILE A 76 31.07 6.16 10.44
CA ILE A 76 31.20 6.98 9.24
C ILE A 76 32.65 7.12 8.79
N ASP A 77 32.87 7.28 7.49
CA ASP A 77 34.17 7.64 6.92
C ASP A 77 34.48 9.15 7.03
N LYS A 78 35.64 9.56 6.51
CA LYS A 78 36.07 10.97 6.47
C LYS A 78 35.13 11.85 5.63
N GLN A 79 34.38 11.26 4.71
CA GLN A 79 33.39 11.95 3.86
C GLN A 79 32.00 12.01 4.53
N GLY A 80 31.82 11.39 5.71
CA GLY A 80 30.56 11.36 6.44
C GLY A 80 29.54 10.34 5.91
N ARG A 81 29.98 9.38 5.10
CA ARG A 81 29.18 8.25 4.59
C ARG A 81 29.24 7.10 5.60
N ILE A 82 28.16 6.34 5.74
CA ILE A 82 28.10 5.21 6.68
C ILE A 82 28.90 4.05 6.11
N VAL A 83 29.86 3.51 6.87
CA VAL A 83 30.70 2.37 6.47
C VAL A 83 30.40 1.10 7.25
N SER A 84 29.79 1.23 8.43
CA SER A 84 29.36 0.09 9.24
C SER A 84 28.05 0.39 9.95
N ARG A 85 27.25 -0.65 10.16
CA ARG A 85 26.09 -0.66 11.06
C ARG A 85 26.20 -1.87 11.99
N MET A 86 26.11 -1.63 13.29
CA MET A 86 26.27 -2.62 14.34
C MET A 86 25.00 -2.73 15.18
N PHE A 87 24.60 -3.96 15.49
CA PHE A 87 23.43 -4.27 16.30
C PHE A 87 23.84 -4.93 17.63
N ALA A 88 22.99 -4.83 18.66
CA ALA A 88 23.34 -5.32 20.01
C ALA A 88 23.45 -6.86 20.13
N ASP A 89 23.00 -7.62 19.12
CA ASP A 89 23.17 -9.07 19.05
C ASP A 89 24.47 -9.50 18.32
N GLY A 90 25.35 -8.55 18.02
CA GLY A 90 26.64 -8.78 17.37
C GLY A 90 26.56 -8.79 15.83
N LYS A 91 25.37 -8.60 15.24
CA LYS A 91 25.25 -8.45 13.79
C LYS A 91 25.95 -7.19 13.31
N VAL A 92 26.66 -7.30 12.19
CA VAL A 92 27.35 -6.17 11.55
C VAL A 92 27.09 -6.17 10.07
N TRP A 93 26.71 -5.00 9.54
CA TRP A 93 26.65 -4.73 8.11
C TRP A 93 27.80 -3.81 7.71
N SER A 94 28.42 -4.10 6.57
CA SER A 94 29.48 -3.28 6.00
C SER A 94 29.01 -2.60 4.71
N TYR A 95 29.41 -1.35 4.54
CA TYR A 95 29.07 -0.51 3.39
C TYR A 95 30.36 -0.05 2.72
N THR A 96 30.62 -0.56 1.51
CA THR A 96 31.82 -0.24 0.73
C THR A 96 31.44 0.62 -0.47
N TYR A 97 32.16 1.72 -0.69
CA TYR A 97 31.88 2.67 -1.78
C TYR A 97 32.94 2.57 -2.87
N LEU A 98 32.49 2.33 -4.11
CA LEU A 98 33.31 2.16 -5.31
C LEU A 98 32.63 2.96 -6.43
N GLU A 99 33.29 3.93 -7.06
CA GLU A 99 32.77 4.74 -8.19
C GLU A 99 31.24 4.70 -8.44
N ASN A 100 30.49 5.63 -7.81
CA ASN A 100 29.03 5.74 -7.88
C ASN A 100 28.23 4.49 -7.48
N SER A 101 28.88 3.47 -6.92
CA SER A 101 28.28 2.24 -6.43
C SER A 101 28.54 2.08 -4.94
N MET A 102 27.60 1.45 -4.25
CA MET A 102 27.71 1.06 -2.85
C MET A 102 27.40 -0.42 -2.71
N VAL A 103 28.31 -1.16 -2.09
CA VAL A 103 28.17 -2.58 -1.78
C VAL A 103 27.83 -2.74 -0.30
N LEU A 104 26.63 -3.24 -0.02
CA LEU A 104 26.17 -3.65 1.29
C LEU A 104 26.43 -5.16 1.45
N LEU A 105 27.28 -5.53 2.42
CA LEU A 105 27.62 -6.92 2.70
C LEU A 105 27.31 -7.27 4.16
N LEU A 106 26.59 -8.39 4.31
CA LEU A 106 26.20 -8.97 5.60
C LEU A 106 27.20 -10.04 6.04
N GLN A 107 27.22 -10.38 7.33
CA GLN A 107 28.06 -11.47 7.86
C GLN A 107 27.74 -12.84 7.23
N SER A 108 26.48 -13.06 6.81
CA SER A 108 26.03 -14.23 6.04
C SER A 108 26.59 -14.31 4.61
N GLN A 109 27.41 -13.34 4.20
CA GLN A 109 27.96 -13.17 2.85
C GLN A 109 26.91 -12.82 1.77
N ARG A 110 25.69 -12.47 2.17
CA ARG A 110 24.71 -11.87 1.25
C ARG A 110 25.17 -10.47 0.87
N GLN A 111 25.22 -10.21 -0.42
CA GLN A 111 25.73 -8.96 -1.00
C GLN A 111 24.65 -8.27 -1.82
N TYR A 112 24.43 -6.99 -1.53
CA TYR A 112 23.54 -6.10 -2.27
C TYR A 112 24.36 -4.97 -2.87
N ILE A 113 24.27 -4.74 -4.18
CA ILE A 113 25.01 -3.68 -4.87
C ILE A 113 24.01 -2.63 -5.35
N PHE A 114 24.21 -1.39 -4.92
CA PHE A 114 23.40 -0.24 -5.30
C PHE A 114 24.22 0.68 -6.20
N GLU A 115 23.78 0.88 -7.43
CA GLU A 115 24.43 1.78 -8.41
C GLU A 115 23.64 3.09 -8.49
N TYR A 116 24.33 4.23 -8.39
CA TYR A 116 23.75 5.56 -8.30
C TYR A 116 24.17 6.48 -9.46
N ASP A 117 23.40 7.54 -9.69
CA ASP A 117 23.82 8.70 -10.48
C ASP A 117 24.56 9.75 -9.62
N SER A 118 25.02 10.83 -10.26
CA SER A 118 25.68 11.96 -9.59
C SER A 118 24.77 12.76 -8.64
N SER A 119 23.47 12.45 -8.61
CA SER A 119 22.47 13.03 -7.71
C SER A 119 22.07 12.07 -6.58
N ASP A 120 22.85 10.99 -6.37
CA ASP A 120 22.61 9.93 -5.39
C ASP A 120 21.24 9.23 -5.58
N ARG A 121 20.78 9.07 -6.83
CA ARG A 121 19.57 8.30 -7.17
C ARG A 121 19.92 6.99 -7.84
N LEU A 122 19.14 5.95 -7.54
CA LEU A 122 19.39 4.60 -8.07
C LEU A 122 19.24 4.53 -9.58
N HIS A 123 20.23 3.92 -10.21
CA HIS A 123 20.21 3.46 -11.60
C HIS A 123 20.01 1.94 -11.69
N ALA A 124 20.58 1.19 -10.73
CA ALA A 124 20.39 -0.25 -10.65
C ALA A 124 20.61 -0.79 -9.23
N VAL A 125 20.06 -1.99 -8.99
CA VAL A 125 20.33 -2.77 -7.78
C VAL A 125 20.59 -4.22 -8.18
N THR A 126 21.73 -4.76 -7.79
CA THR A 126 22.06 -6.19 -7.97
C THR A 126 21.86 -6.92 -6.66
N MET A 127 21.00 -7.93 -6.70
CA MET A 127 20.64 -8.77 -5.54
C MET A 127 21.72 -9.83 -5.26
N PRO A 128 21.69 -10.48 -4.08
CA PRO A 128 22.59 -11.60 -3.78
C PRO A 128 22.53 -12.76 -4.79
N SER A 129 21.39 -12.96 -5.46
CA SER A 129 21.23 -13.90 -6.58
C SER A 129 21.94 -13.50 -7.87
N VAL A 130 22.60 -12.33 -7.89
CA VAL A 130 23.21 -11.69 -9.07
C VAL A 130 22.18 -11.13 -10.06
N ALA A 131 20.88 -11.22 -9.74
CA ALA A 131 19.83 -10.60 -10.52
C ALA A 131 19.91 -9.06 -10.43
N ARG A 132 20.09 -8.40 -11.59
CA ARG A 132 20.21 -6.95 -11.67
C ARG A 132 18.88 -6.29 -12.06
N HIS A 133 18.35 -5.52 -11.14
CA HIS A 133 17.19 -4.64 -11.31
C HIS A 133 17.66 -3.29 -11.86
N SER A 134 16.90 -2.67 -12.76
CA SER A 134 17.26 -1.35 -13.31
C SER A 134 16.13 -0.33 -13.21
N MET A 135 16.49 0.93 -13.05
CA MET A 135 15.55 2.02 -12.81
C MET A 135 15.96 3.28 -13.57
N SER A 136 14.99 4.08 -13.96
CA SER A 136 15.24 5.41 -14.54
C SER A 136 14.07 6.35 -14.33
N THR A 137 14.35 7.64 -14.32
CA THR A 137 13.37 8.72 -14.29
C THR A 137 13.59 9.64 -15.48
N HIS A 138 12.53 10.11 -16.14
CA HIS A 138 12.67 11.16 -17.16
C HIS A 138 11.51 12.16 -17.09
N THR A 139 11.77 13.38 -17.56
CA THR A 139 10.75 14.40 -17.76
C THR A 139 9.97 14.08 -19.03
N SER A 140 8.65 14.01 -18.92
CA SER A 140 7.72 13.73 -20.01
C SER A 140 6.82 14.96 -20.28
N VAL A 141 5.82 14.86 -21.15
CA VAL A 141 4.92 15.96 -21.50
C VAL A 141 3.79 16.05 -20.46
N GLY A 142 3.99 16.92 -19.45
CA GLY A 142 3.02 17.19 -18.39
C GLY A 142 3.18 16.36 -17.11
N TYR A 143 4.18 15.49 -17.05
CA TYR A 143 4.50 14.65 -15.89
C TYR A 143 5.97 14.20 -15.88
N ILE A 144 6.38 13.59 -14.77
CA ILE A 144 7.67 12.94 -14.56
C ILE A 144 7.42 11.43 -14.48
N ARG A 145 8.04 10.68 -15.38
CA ARG A 145 7.88 9.23 -15.48
C ARG A 145 9.00 8.50 -14.74
N ASN A 146 8.64 7.62 -13.81
CA ASN A 146 9.57 6.75 -13.09
C ASN A 146 9.37 5.31 -13.56
N ILE A 147 10.43 4.66 -13.99
CA ILE A 147 10.41 3.33 -14.59
C ILE A 147 11.29 2.39 -13.78
N TYR A 148 10.73 1.27 -13.36
CA TYR A 148 11.46 0.12 -12.83
C TYR A 148 11.34 -1.04 -13.82
N ASN A 149 12.46 -1.70 -14.13
CA ASN A 149 12.51 -2.91 -14.94
C ASN A 149 12.99 -4.09 -14.09
N PRO A 150 12.21 -5.18 -14.00
CA PRO A 150 12.65 -6.41 -13.37
C PRO A 150 13.87 -7.04 -14.09
N PRO A 151 14.62 -7.93 -13.42
CA PRO A 151 15.75 -8.64 -14.02
C PRO A 151 15.33 -9.39 -15.29
N GLU A 152 16.11 -9.22 -16.36
CA GLU A 152 15.91 -9.87 -17.67
C GLU A 152 14.48 -9.75 -18.22
N SER A 153 13.78 -8.65 -17.93
CA SER A 153 12.39 -8.45 -18.33
C SER A 153 12.12 -7.04 -18.86
N ASN A 154 11.22 -6.96 -19.84
CA ASN A 154 10.64 -5.71 -20.34
C ASN A 154 9.29 -5.38 -19.67
N ALA A 155 8.87 -6.14 -18.64
CA ALA A 155 7.65 -5.90 -17.89
C ALA A 155 7.82 -4.71 -16.92
N SER A 156 7.98 -3.51 -17.48
CA SER A 156 8.22 -2.30 -16.70
C SER A 156 7.06 -1.98 -15.76
N VAL A 157 7.40 -1.50 -14.56
CA VAL A 157 6.45 -0.88 -13.63
C VAL A 157 6.70 0.61 -13.61
N ILE A 158 5.64 1.38 -13.87
CA ILE A 158 5.73 2.82 -14.12
C ILE A 158 4.87 3.59 -13.12
N PHE A 159 5.46 4.65 -12.56
CA PHE A 159 4.78 5.65 -11.74
C PHE A 159 4.96 7.04 -12.34
N ASP A 160 3.88 7.60 -12.88
CA ASP A 160 3.85 8.94 -13.45
C ASP A 160 3.36 9.95 -12.40
N TYR A 161 4.19 10.96 -12.13
CA TYR A 161 3.94 11.99 -11.13
C TYR A 161 3.81 13.38 -11.77
N SER A 162 2.93 14.21 -11.25
CA SER A 162 2.88 15.64 -11.59
C SER A 162 4.10 16.40 -11.04
N ASP A 163 4.29 17.64 -11.49
CA ASP A 163 5.37 18.51 -11.01
C ASP A 163 5.29 18.82 -9.51
N ASP A 164 4.08 18.85 -8.93
CA ASP A 164 3.85 19.00 -7.48
C ASP A 164 3.97 17.67 -6.70
N GLY A 165 4.29 16.57 -7.38
CA GLY A 165 4.58 15.28 -6.76
C GLY A 165 3.36 14.43 -6.41
N ARG A 166 2.22 14.64 -7.08
CA ARG A 166 1.02 13.79 -6.97
C ARG A 166 1.04 12.67 -8.01
N ILE A 167 0.56 11.49 -7.63
CA ILE A 167 0.47 10.35 -8.56
C ILE A 167 -0.61 10.64 -9.62
N LEU A 168 -0.31 10.38 -10.90
CA LEU A 168 -1.22 10.54 -12.04
C LEU A 168 -1.56 9.19 -12.69
N LYS A 169 -0.57 8.31 -12.83
CA LYS A 169 -0.77 6.98 -13.43
C LYS A 169 0.16 5.95 -12.79
N THR A 170 -0.37 4.76 -12.53
CA THR A 170 0.41 3.55 -12.23
C THR A 170 0.21 2.56 -13.37
N SER A 171 1.29 2.03 -13.95
CA SER A 171 1.21 1.08 -15.06
C SER A 171 2.10 -0.14 -14.84
N PHE A 172 1.62 -1.29 -15.28
CA PHE A 172 2.38 -2.54 -15.34
C PHE A 172 2.35 -3.05 -16.77
N LEU A 173 3.49 -2.97 -17.45
CA LEU A 173 3.57 -3.24 -18.89
C LEU A 173 3.59 -4.74 -19.22
N GLY A 174 3.79 -5.61 -18.24
CA GLY A 174 3.80 -7.06 -18.43
C GLY A 174 2.45 -7.57 -18.93
N THR A 175 1.37 -7.23 -18.22
CA THR A 175 0.00 -7.59 -18.65
C THR A 175 -0.84 -6.40 -19.11
N GLY A 176 -0.35 -5.17 -18.94
CA GLY A 176 -1.04 -3.93 -19.33
C GLY A 176 -1.99 -3.38 -18.28
N ARG A 177 -1.79 -3.69 -16.99
CA ARG A 177 -2.59 -3.10 -15.89
C ARG A 177 -2.33 -1.60 -15.79
N GLN A 178 -3.39 -0.81 -15.57
CA GLN A 178 -3.32 0.64 -15.49
C GLN A 178 -4.29 1.20 -14.45
N VAL A 179 -3.82 2.15 -13.64
CA VAL A 179 -4.65 2.94 -12.72
C VAL A 179 -4.37 4.42 -12.95
N PHE A 180 -5.41 5.18 -13.29
CA PHE A 180 -5.36 6.62 -13.54
C PHE A 180 -5.93 7.38 -12.35
N TYR A 181 -5.29 8.49 -11.98
CA TYR A 181 -5.69 9.37 -10.89
C TYR A 181 -5.89 10.79 -11.45
N LYS A 182 -7.11 11.32 -11.34
CA LYS A 182 -7.46 12.66 -11.83
C LYS A 182 -7.79 13.58 -10.68
N TYR A 183 -7.41 14.84 -10.82
CA TYR A 183 -7.62 15.89 -9.81
C TYR A 183 -8.56 16.95 -10.35
N GLY A 184 -9.51 17.37 -9.52
CA GLY A 184 -10.56 18.31 -9.90
C GLY A 184 -10.22 19.78 -9.63
N LYS A 185 -11.21 20.66 -9.84
CA LYS A 185 -11.11 22.12 -9.65
C LYS A 185 -10.64 22.56 -8.25
N LEU A 186 -10.82 21.73 -7.22
CA LEU A 186 -10.40 22.00 -5.84
C LEU A 186 -8.97 21.53 -5.52
N SER A 187 -8.20 21.06 -6.51
CA SER A 187 -6.89 20.41 -6.30
C SER A 187 -6.97 19.19 -5.37
N LYS A 188 -8.10 18.46 -5.42
CA LYS A 188 -8.35 17.21 -4.69
C LYS A 188 -8.62 16.08 -5.69
N LEU A 189 -8.37 14.83 -5.27
CA LEU A 189 -8.64 13.65 -6.08
C LEU A 189 -10.12 13.62 -6.48
N SER A 190 -10.43 13.60 -7.77
CA SER A 190 -11.80 13.65 -8.29
C SER A 190 -12.23 12.35 -8.96
N GLU A 191 -11.30 11.62 -9.55
CA GLU A 191 -11.60 10.37 -10.24
C GLU A 191 -10.42 9.38 -10.16
N ILE A 192 -10.73 8.10 -10.01
CA ILE A 192 -9.81 6.99 -10.25
C ILE A 192 -10.42 6.09 -11.32
N VAL A 193 -9.65 5.74 -12.35
CA VAL A 193 -10.12 4.86 -13.43
C VAL A 193 -9.15 3.70 -13.60
N TYR A 194 -9.68 2.48 -13.67
CA TYR A 194 -8.92 1.26 -13.94
C TYR A 194 -9.80 0.21 -14.59
N ASP A 195 -9.25 -0.54 -15.55
CA ASP A 195 -10.00 -1.53 -16.34
C ASP A 195 -11.29 -0.94 -16.95
N SER A 196 -12.45 -1.45 -16.53
CA SER A 196 -13.79 -0.95 -16.86
C SER A 196 -14.50 -0.29 -15.66
N THR A 197 -13.74 0.06 -14.62
CA THR A 197 -14.23 0.65 -13.38
C THR A 197 -13.85 2.13 -13.30
N ALA A 198 -14.84 2.97 -12.99
CA ALA A 198 -14.65 4.39 -12.71
C ALA A 198 -15.10 4.69 -11.28
N VAL A 199 -14.25 5.36 -10.52
CA VAL A 199 -14.51 5.80 -9.15
C VAL A 199 -14.54 7.31 -9.11
N THR A 200 -15.65 7.91 -8.71
CA THR A 200 -15.82 9.36 -8.65
C THR A 200 -15.89 9.87 -7.20
N PHE A 201 -15.20 10.98 -6.96
CA PHE A 201 -15.13 11.66 -5.66
C PHE A 201 -15.91 12.98 -5.76
N GLY A 202 -17.11 12.98 -5.19
CA GLY A 202 -17.99 14.14 -5.16
C GLY A 202 -17.71 15.02 -3.95
N TYR A 203 -17.36 16.27 -4.20
CA TYR A 203 -17.19 17.30 -3.17
C TYR A 203 -18.40 18.22 -3.14
N ASP A 204 -18.72 18.74 -1.95
CA ASP A 204 -19.74 19.76 -1.81
C ASP A 204 -19.30 21.09 -2.44
N GLU A 205 -20.18 21.74 -3.19
CA GLU A 205 -19.82 22.92 -4.00
C GLU A 205 -19.47 24.14 -3.17
N THR A 206 -20.11 24.30 -2.00
CA THR A 206 -19.93 25.46 -1.12
C THR A 206 -18.87 25.18 -0.06
N THR A 207 -18.95 24.03 0.62
CA THR A 207 -18.07 23.72 1.75
C THR A 207 -16.76 23.04 1.32
N GLY A 208 -16.70 22.46 0.12
CA GLY A 208 -15.50 21.79 -0.41
C GLY A 208 -15.14 20.46 0.29
N VAL A 209 -15.99 19.95 1.18
CA VAL A 209 -15.78 18.68 1.89
C VAL A 209 -16.13 17.48 1.02
N LEU A 210 -15.50 16.33 1.26
CA LEU A 210 -15.87 15.09 0.56
C LEU A 210 -17.27 14.63 0.97
N LYS A 211 -18.18 14.56 0.00
CA LYS A 211 -19.61 14.24 0.17
C LYS A 211 -19.97 12.84 -0.32
N MET A 212 -19.27 12.35 -1.35
CA MET A 212 -19.56 11.08 -2.00
C MET A 212 -18.29 10.42 -2.54
N VAL A 213 -18.20 9.11 -2.41
CA VAL A 213 -17.28 8.25 -3.16
C VAL A 213 -18.13 7.18 -3.85
N ASN A 214 -18.13 7.15 -5.18
CA ASN A 214 -18.93 6.20 -5.95
C ASN A 214 -18.06 5.37 -6.87
N LEU A 215 -18.07 4.05 -6.69
CA LEU A 215 -17.46 3.10 -7.62
C LEU A 215 -18.52 2.56 -8.57
N GLN A 216 -18.26 2.63 -9.87
CA GLN A 216 -19.10 2.08 -10.92
C GLN A 216 -18.30 1.10 -11.78
N SER A 217 -18.75 -0.14 -11.89
CA SER A 217 -18.15 -1.18 -12.73
C SER A 217 -19.24 -1.95 -13.49
N GLY A 218 -19.53 -1.53 -14.72
CA GLY A 218 -20.70 -2.04 -15.46
C GLY A 218 -22.00 -1.76 -14.71
N GLY A 219 -22.84 -2.79 -14.51
CA GLY A 219 -24.09 -2.68 -13.74
C GLY A 219 -23.91 -2.57 -12.21
N PHE A 220 -22.74 -2.93 -11.68
CA PHE A 220 -22.46 -2.82 -10.25
C PHE A 220 -22.07 -1.39 -9.86
N SER A 221 -22.69 -0.89 -8.81
CA SER A 221 -22.44 0.42 -8.21
C SER A 221 -22.31 0.28 -6.70
N CYS A 222 -21.31 0.95 -6.12
CA CYS A 222 -21.10 1.06 -4.67
C CYS A 222 -20.86 2.52 -4.32
N THR A 223 -21.80 3.13 -3.60
CA THR A 223 -21.72 4.53 -3.19
C THR A 223 -21.57 4.66 -1.67
N ILE A 224 -20.54 5.39 -1.25
CA ILE A 224 -20.39 5.87 0.13
C ILE A 224 -20.72 7.35 0.16
N ARG A 225 -21.60 7.78 1.06
CA ARG A 225 -21.93 9.21 1.28
C ARG A 225 -21.63 9.64 2.69
N TYR A 226 -21.17 10.88 2.82
CA TYR A 226 -20.84 11.50 4.09
C TYR A 226 -21.68 12.76 4.31
N ARG A 227 -22.09 12.98 5.55
CA ARG A 227 -22.45 14.30 6.07
C ARG A 227 -21.42 14.68 7.13
N LYS A 228 -21.11 15.98 7.23
CA LYS A 228 -20.05 16.49 8.10
C LYS A 228 -20.51 17.72 8.88
N ILE A 229 -19.98 17.87 10.08
CA ILE A 229 -20.01 19.09 10.90
C ILE A 229 -18.60 19.66 10.87
N GLY A 230 -18.37 20.70 10.06
CA GLY A 230 -17.02 21.15 9.75
C GLY A 230 -16.21 20.03 9.06
N PRO A 231 -15.02 19.65 9.57
CA PRO A 231 -14.24 18.54 9.01
C PRO A 231 -14.67 17.15 9.51
N LEU A 232 -15.55 17.08 10.52
CA LEU A 232 -15.88 15.84 11.23
C LEU A 232 -17.09 15.13 10.61
N VAL A 233 -16.99 13.82 10.37
CA VAL A 233 -18.11 13.01 9.85
C VAL A 233 -19.16 12.79 10.93
N ASP A 234 -20.40 13.21 10.68
CA ASP A 234 -21.54 12.95 11.57
C ASP A 234 -22.49 11.87 11.02
N LYS A 235 -22.35 11.50 9.75
CA LYS A 235 -23.10 10.40 9.13
C LYS A 235 -22.35 9.78 7.96
N GLN A 236 -22.39 8.45 7.87
CA GLN A 236 -21.85 7.66 6.77
C GLN A 236 -22.92 6.70 6.24
N ILE A 237 -23.09 6.64 4.91
CA ILE A 237 -24.12 5.81 4.25
C ILE A 237 -23.47 4.97 3.16
N TYR A 238 -23.76 3.67 3.14
CA TYR A 238 -23.38 2.72 2.09
C TYR A 238 -24.61 2.35 1.26
N ARG A 239 -24.50 2.43 -0.06
CA ARG A 239 -25.53 2.00 -1.01
C ARG A 239 -24.95 1.13 -2.12
N PHE A 240 -25.70 0.11 -2.52
CA PHE A 240 -25.33 -0.82 -3.58
C PHE A 240 -26.45 -0.91 -4.63
N SER A 241 -26.09 -1.17 -5.89
CA SER A 241 -27.09 -1.38 -6.97
C SER A 241 -27.57 -2.82 -7.13
N GLU A 242 -26.84 -3.80 -6.60
CA GLU A 242 -27.23 -5.22 -6.68
C GLU A 242 -28.43 -5.50 -5.77
N GLU A 243 -29.48 -6.12 -6.31
CA GLU A 243 -30.70 -6.48 -5.56
C GLU A 243 -30.42 -7.36 -4.33
N GLY A 244 -29.39 -8.20 -4.41
CA GLY A 244 -29.00 -9.10 -3.33
C GLY A 244 -28.02 -8.51 -2.32
N MET A 245 -27.72 -7.21 -2.33
CA MET A 245 -26.83 -6.58 -1.35
C MET A 245 -27.60 -5.61 -0.44
N VAL A 246 -27.26 -5.60 0.85
CA VAL A 246 -27.91 -4.73 1.83
C VAL A 246 -27.17 -3.40 2.01
N ASN A 247 -27.94 -2.33 2.22
CA ASN A 247 -27.42 -1.00 2.51
C ASN A 247 -27.10 -0.84 4.01
N ALA A 248 -26.28 0.17 4.34
CA ALA A 248 -25.94 0.49 5.72
C ALA A 248 -25.89 2.01 5.97
N ARG A 249 -26.16 2.41 7.21
CA ARG A 249 -26.06 3.78 7.69
C ARG A 249 -25.45 3.78 9.10
N PHE A 250 -24.53 4.71 9.33
CA PHE A 250 -23.92 4.96 10.63
C PHE A 250 -24.10 6.44 10.95
N ASP A 251 -24.76 6.73 12.07
CA ASP A 251 -24.89 8.09 12.60
C ASP A 251 -23.92 8.28 13.77
N TYR A 252 -23.21 9.40 13.79
CA TYR A 252 -22.20 9.74 14.78
C TYR A 252 -22.60 11.00 15.53
N THR A 253 -22.34 11.01 16.84
CA THR A 253 -22.46 12.22 17.67
C THR A 253 -21.12 12.56 18.29
N TYR A 254 -20.92 13.82 18.69
CA TYR A 254 -19.69 14.31 19.29
C TYR A 254 -19.98 14.87 20.69
N HIS A 255 -19.03 14.71 21.62
CA HIS A 255 -19.13 15.29 22.95
C HIS A 255 -19.07 16.82 22.87
N ASP A 256 -19.88 17.49 23.69
CA ASP A 256 -19.96 18.95 23.75
C ASP A 256 -18.57 19.59 23.89
N ASN A 257 -18.35 20.67 23.13
CA ASN A 257 -17.11 21.44 23.12
C ASN A 257 -15.85 20.61 22.77
N SER A 258 -15.98 19.49 22.04
CA SER A 258 -14.83 18.65 21.68
C SER A 258 -14.95 17.97 20.32
N PHE A 259 -13.86 17.36 19.86
CA PHE A 259 -13.82 16.56 18.62
C PHE A 259 -13.95 15.05 18.90
N ARG A 260 -14.31 14.68 20.15
CA ARG A 260 -14.43 13.28 20.58
C ARG A 260 -15.76 12.70 20.10
N ILE A 261 -15.72 11.58 19.39
CA ILE A 261 -16.92 10.82 19.02
C ILE A 261 -17.57 10.31 20.31
N ALA A 262 -18.82 10.69 20.55
CA ALA A 262 -19.58 10.28 21.73
C ALA A 262 -20.39 9.00 21.49
N SER A 263 -20.93 8.81 20.29
CA SER A 263 -21.70 7.61 19.95
C SER A 263 -21.59 7.20 18.49
N ILE A 264 -21.81 5.91 18.23
CA ILE A 264 -22.02 5.35 16.89
C ILE A 264 -23.34 4.57 16.89
N LYS A 265 -24.27 4.92 16.01
CA LYS A 265 -25.56 4.23 15.86
C LYS A 265 -25.64 3.55 14.48
N PRO A 266 -25.54 2.21 14.40
CA PRO A 266 -25.63 1.47 13.15
C PRO A 266 -27.08 1.16 12.75
N ILE A 267 -27.35 1.19 11.45
CA ILE A 267 -28.58 0.68 10.83
C ILE A 267 -28.15 -0.07 9.56
N ILE A 268 -28.32 -1.39 9.55
CA ILE A 268 -27.90 -2.26 8.43
C ILE A 268 -29.09 -3.07 7.96
N SER A 269 -29.35 -3.10 6.65
CA SER A 269 -30.55 -3.71 6.08
C SER A 269 -31.85 -3.20 6.74
N GLU A 270 -31.96 -1.88 6.94
CA GLU A 270 -33.07 -1.22 7.65
C GLU A 270 -33.26 -1.67 9.12
N THR A 271 -32.37 -2.51 9.65
CA THR A 271 -32.42 -3.02 11.02
C THR A 271 -31.53 -2.15 11.91
N PRO A 272 -32.09 -1.39 12.87
CA PRO A 272 -31.31 -0.61 13.81
C PRO A 272 -30.62 -1.51 14.83
N LEU A 273 -29.32 -1.30 15.04
CA LEU A 273 -28.54 -1.97 16.08
C LEU A 273 -28.41 -1.07 17.32
N PRO A 274 -28.02 -1.64 18.48
CA PRO A 274 -27.71 -0.87 19.68
C PRO A 274 -26.70 0.24 19.40
N VAL A 275 -26.82 1.35 20.14
CA VAL A 275 -25.88 2.47 20.05
C VAL A 275 -24.66 2.18 20.91
N ASP A 276 -23.47 2.34 20.34
CA ASP A 276 -22.21 2.27 21.08
C ASP A 276 -21.86 3.65 21.63
N LEU A 277 -21.72 3.75 22.96
CA LEU A 277 -21.32 4.97 23.64
C LEU A 277 -19.82 4.95 23.99
N TYR A 278 -19.19 6.12 23.87
CA TYR A 278 -17.77 6.30 24.12
C TYR A 278 -17.55 7.36 25.21
N ARG A 279 -16.77 7.02 26.23
CA ARG A 279 -16.36 7.95 27.30
C ARG A 279 -14.85 8.06 27.36
N TYR A 280 -14.38 9.26 27.69
CA TYR A 280 -12.97 9.59 27.66
C TYR A 280 -12.56 10.37 28.90
N ASP A 281 -11.33 10.16 29.35
CA ASP A 281 -10.66 11.06 30.27
C ASP A 281 -10.38 12.39 29.56
N GLU A 282 -10.79 13.49 30.17
CA GLU A 282 -10.68 14.82 29.59
C GLU A 282 -9.27 15.41 29.70
N ILE A 283 -8.42 14.85 30.57
CA ILE A 283 -7.03 15.31 30.76
C ILE A 283 -6.08 14.60 29.78
N SER A 284 -6.21 13.28 29.62
CA SER A 284 -5.30 12.48 28.77
C SER A 284 -5.88 12.07 27.42
N GLY A 285 -7.21 12.17 27.23
CA GLY A 285 -7.90 11.69 26.04
C GLY A 285 -8.08 10.17 25.97
N LYS A 286 -7.68 9.43 27.02
CA LYS A 286 -7.85 7.97 27.15
C LYS A 286 -9.30 7.58 26.95
N VAL A 287 -9.57 6.49 26.24
CA VAL A 287 -10.90 5.87 26.18
C VAL A 287 -11.11 5.12 27.49
N GLU A 288 -12.08 5.53 28.29
CA GLU A 288 -12.45 4.86 29.56
C GLU A 288 -13.62 3.88 29.37
N HIS A 289 -14.42 4.09 28.33
CA HIS A 289 -15.53 3.21 27.98
C HIS A 289 -15.78 3.22 26.46
N PHE A 290 -16.07 2.07 25.87
CA PHE A 290 -16.52 1.94 24.48
C PHE A 290 -17.55 0.81 24.37
N GLY A 291 -18.73 1.10 23.83
CA GLY A 291 -19.84 0.13 23.82
C GLY A 291 -20.21 -0.26 25.25
N LYS A 292 -20.09 -1.56 25.58
CA LYS A 292 -20.29 -2.11 26.94
C LYS A 292 -19.00 -2.27 27.77
N PHE A 293 -17.83 -1.97 27.20
CA PHE A 293 -16.54 -2.31 27.77
C PHE A 293 -15.94 -1.12 28.52
N GLY A 294 -15.57 -1.31 29.79
CA GLY A 294 -14.76 -0.36 30.55
C GLY A 294 -13.26 -0.59 30.34
N VAL A 295 -12.45 0.47 30.42
CA VAL A 295 -10.99 0.39 30.30
C VAL A 295 -10.31 1.01 31.51
N ILE A 296 -9.41 0.26 32.12
CA ILE A 296 -8.60 0.69 33.26
C ILE A 296 -7.14 0.74 32.82
N TYR A 297 -6.45 1.82 33.17
CA TYR A 297 -5.04 2.04 32.86
C TYR A 297 -4.22 2.13 34.15
N TYR A 298 -3.09 1.42 34.18
CA TYR A 298 -2.09 1.55 35.24
C TYR A 298 -0.71 1.41 34.60
N ASP A 299 0.18 2.37 34.84
CA ASP A 299 1.41 2.55 34.06
C ASP A 299 1.11 2.59 32.55
N ILE A 300 1.64 1.61 31.81
CA ILE A 300 1.34 1.37 30.38
C ILE A 300 0.41 0.16 30.16
N ASN A 301 0.10 -0.57 31.23
CA ASN A 301 -0.75 -1.77 31.20
C ASN A 301 -2.23 -1.40 31.17
N GLN A 302 -3.03 -2.33 30.67
CA GLN A 302 -4.43 -2.08 30.33
C GLN A 302 -5.30 -3.25 30.76
N ILE A 303 -6.51 -2.95 31.24
CA ILE A 303 -7.53 -3.95 31.55
C ILE A 303 -8.82 -3.51 30.87
N ILE A 304 -9.37 -4.38 30.02
CA ILE A 304 -10.71 -4.22 29.47
C ILE A 304 -11.65 -5.09 30.30
N THR A 305 -12.76 -4.52 30.79
CA THR A 305 -13.64 -5.20 31.73
C THR A 305 -15.11 -5.07 31.36
N THR A 306 -15.87 -6.14 31.61
CA THR A 306 -17.34 -6.12 31.75
C THR A 306 -17.72 -6.76 33.09
N ALA A 307 -19.02 -6.94 33.34
CA ALA A 307 -19.47 -7.74 34.48
C ALA A 307 -19.11 -9.24 34.35
N VAL A 308 -18.85 -9.71 33.13
CA VAL A 308 -18.57 -11.12 32.82
C VAL A 308 -17.09 -11.39 32.63
N MET A 309 -16.38 -10.52 31.91
CA MET A 309 -14.99 -10.76 31.49
C MET A 309 -14.01 -9.69 31.97
N THR A 310 -12.74 -10.11 32.03
CA THR A 310 -11.59 -9.24 32.26
C THR A 310 -10.47 -9.65 31.28
N LEU A 311 -9.98 -8.71 30.49
CA LEU A 311 -8.84 -8.88 29.60
C LEU A 311 -7.71 -7.96 30.07
N SER A 312 -6.71 -8.55 30.72
CA SER A 312 -5.53 -7.83 31.23
C SER A 312 -4.36 -8.01 30.27
N LYS A 313 -3.75 -6.88 29.89
CA LYS A 313 -2.55 -6.83 29.05
C LYS A 313 -1.40 -6.17 29.79
N HIS A 314 -0.32 -6.92 29.92
CA HIS A 314 0.90 -6.47 30.58
C HIS A 314 2.00 -6.31 29.55
N PHE A 315 2.72 -5.20 29.65
CA PHE A 315 3.84 -4.86 28.78
C PHE A 315 5.17 -4.92 29.56
N ASP A 316 6.26 -5.15 28.83
CA ASP A 316 7.61 -5.10 29.37
C ASP A 316 8.18 -3.67 29.40
N THR A 317 9.43 -3.52 29.85
CA THR A 317 10.13 -2.23 29.93
C THR A 317 10.30 -1.54 28.57
N HIS A 318 10.17 -2.26 27.46
CA HIS A 318 10.25 -1.75 26.10
C HIS A 318 8.86 -1.45 25.51
N GLY A 319 7.79 -1.65 26.27
CA GLY A 319 6.40 -1.49 25.82
C GLY A 319 5.93 -2.59 24.88
N ARG A 320 6.58 -3.75 24.88
CA ARG A 320 6.15 -4.93 24.11
C ARG A 320 5.26 -5.79 25.00
N ILE A 321 4.27 -6.47 24.42
CA ILE A 321 3.37 -7.33 25.18
C ILE A 321 4.15 -8.49 25.81
N LYS A 322 4.11 -8.66 27.13
CA LYS A 322 4.76 -9.78 27.81
C LYS A 322 3.76 -10.83 28.29
N GLU A 323 2.54 -10.41 28.61
CA GLU A 323 1.52 -11.29 29.15
C GLU A 323 0.11 -10.80 28.81
N VAL A 324 -0.76 -11.74 28.44
CA VAL A 324 -2.20 -11.52 28.22
C VAL A 324 -2.95 -12.52 29.10
N GLN A 325 -3.90 -12.02 29.89
CA GLN A 325 -4.80 -12.83 30.71
C GLN A 325 -6.23 -12.50 30.32
N TYR A 326 -7.02 -13.52 30.00
CA TYR A 326 -8.42 -13.37 29.63
C TYR A 326 -9.24 -14.28 30.54
N GLU A 327 -10.02 -13.66 31.42
CA GLU A 327 -10.89 -14.35 32.36
C GLU A 327 -12.36 -14.12 32.01
N MET A 328 -13.18 -15.12 32.30
CA MET A 328 -14.64 -15.04 32.25
C MET A 328 -15.21 -15.65 33.51
N PHE A 329 -16.21 -15.01 34.12
CA PHE A 329 -16.81 -15.44 35.37
C PHE A 329 -15.77 -15.69 36.48
N ARG A 330 -14.71 -14.87 36.52
CA ARG A 330 -13.54 -14.99 37.42
C ARG A 330 -12.74 -16.29 37.25
N SER A 331 -12.83 -16.93 36.10
CA SER A 331 -12.05 -18.12 35.74
C SER A 331 -11.19 -17.83 34.52
N LEU A 332 -9.92 -18.22 34.56
CA LEU A 332 -8.94 -17.97 33.51
C LEU A 332 -9.24 -18.85 32.29
N MET A 333 -9.70 -18.22 31.20
CA MET A 333 -10.06 -18.90 29.95
C MET A 333 -8.89 -18.97 28.98
N TYR A 334 -8.09 -17.90 28.91
CA TYR A 334 -6.93 -17.83 28.04
C TYR A 334 -5.79 -17.09 28.71
N TRP A 335 -4.58 -17.60 28.49
CA TRP A 335 -3.35 -16.96 28.96
C TRP A 335 -2.24 -17.12 27.93
N MET A 336 -1.48 -16.05 27.74
CA MET A 336 -0.30 -16.03 26.89
C MET A 336 0.84 -15.29 27.56
N THR A 337 2.06 -15.81 27.48
CA THR A 337 3.28 -15.04 27.72
C THR A 337 4.15 -14.98 26.48
N VAL A 338 4.90 -13.88 26.34
CA VAL A 338 5.84 -13.65 25.24
C VAL A 338 7.16 -13.17 25.81
N GLN A 339 8.26 -13.77 25.36
CA GLN A 339 9.62 -13.33 25.69
C GLN A 339 10.36 -12.92 24.43
N TYR A 340 11.30 -12.01 24.60
CA TYR A 340 12.04 -11.38 23.51
C TYR A 340 13.55 -11.45 23.75
N ASP A 341 14.31 -11.42 22.67
CA ASP A 341 15.75 -11.20 22.74
C ASP A 341 16.14 -9.70 22.79
N SER A 342 17.45 -9.42 22.71
CA SER A 342 18.01 -8.06 22.73
C SER A 342 17.55 -7.20 21.56
N MET A 343 17.26 -7.78 20.39
CA MET A 343 16.73 -7.08 19.21
C MET A 343 15.21 -7.01 19.20
N GLY A 344 14.52 -7.61 20.17
CA GLY A 344 13.06 -7.60 20.24
C GLY A 344 12.36 -8.61 19.35
N ARG A 345 13.07 -9.67 18.95
CA ARG A 345 12.49 -10.83 18.28
C ARG A 345 11.84 -11.76 19.31
N VAL A 346 10.69 -12.33 18.99
CA VAL A 346 9.96 -13.28 19.86
C VAL A 346 10.72 -14.60 19.95
N THR A 347 11.23 -14.97 21.11
CA THR A 347 12.03 -16.21 21.31
C THR A 347 11.29 -17.30 22.06
N LYS A 348 10.30 -16.94 22.87
CA LYS A 348 9.44 -17.89 23.58
C LYS A 348 8.01 -17.38 23.65
N ARG A 349 7.05 -18.28 23.51
CA ARG A 349 5.63 -18.02 23.74
C ARG A 349 5.00 -19.18 24.49
N GLU A 350 4.29 -18.93 25.58
CA GLU A 350 3.49 -19.94 26.26
C GLU A 350 2.01 -19.62 26.04
N LEU A 351 1.21 -20.64 25.76
CA LEU A 351 -0.21 -20.50 25.46
C LEU A 351 -1.03 -21.52 26.25
N LYS A 352 -2.06 -21.05 26.95
CA LYS A 352 -3.10 -21.89 27.54
C LYS A 352 -4.45 -21.51 26.93
N LEU A 353 -5.04 -22.40 26.13
CA LEU A 353 -6.27 -22.16 25.36
C LEU A 353 -7.43 -22.98 25.97
N GLY A 354 -8.17 -22.37 26.88
CA GLY A 354 -9.24 -23.00 27.65
C GLY A 354 -8.85 -23.26 29.11
N PRO A 355 -9.82 -23.29 30.04
CA PRO A 355 -9.56 -23.35 31.48
C PRO A 355 -8.89 -24.66 31.92
N TYR A 356 -9.22 -25.76 31.24
CA TYR A 356 -8.73 -27.12 31.55
C TYR A 356 -7.65 -27.62 30.57
N ALA A 357 -7.24 -26.79 29.60
CA ALA A 357 -6.25 -27.18 28.62
C ALA A 357 -4.82 -27.12 29.18
N ASN A 358 -3.94 -27.93 28.62
CA ASN A 358 -2.51 -27.87 28.92
C ASN A 358 -1.91 -26.56 28.42
N THR A 359 -0.87 -26.09 29.10
CA THR A 359 -0.05 -24.99 28.62
C THR A 359 0.96 -25.53 27.60
N THR A 360 0.99 -24.93 26.42
CA THR A 360 1.92 -25.29 25.35
C THR A 360 3.00 -24.22 25.24
N LYS A 361 4.26 -24.63 25.33
CA LYS A 361 5.44 -23.77 25.15
C LYS A 361 5.92 -23.84 23.71
N TYR A 362 6.13 -22.69 23.09
CA TYR A 362 6.78 -22.53 21.79
C TYR A 362 8.10 -21.78 21.98
N THR A 363 9.16 -22.27 21.34
CA THR A 363 10.49 -21.64 21.32
C THR A 363 10.91 -21.40 19.89
N TYR A 364 11.47 -20.23 19.62
CA TYR A 364 11.77 -19.72 18.29
C TYR A 364 13.25 -19.34 18.19
N ASP A 365 13.94 -19.89 17.19
CA ASP A 365 15.33 -19.56 16.89
C ASP A 365 15.43 -18.84 15.55
N TYR A 366 16.45 -17.99 15.41
CA TYR A 366 16.64 -17.13 14.25
C TYR A 366 18.05 -17.31 13.66
N ASP A 367 18.17 -17.18 12.35
CA ASP A 367 19.44 -17.25 11.65
C ASP A 367 20.32 -15.99 11.84
N GLY A 368 21.49 -15.99 11.18
CA GLY A 368 22.46 -14.90 11.20
C GLY A 368 21.97 -13.57 10.59
N ASP A 369 20.83 -13.56 9.90
CA ASP A 369 20.19 -12.35 9.36
C ASP A 369 18.90 -11.98 10.12
N GLY A 370 18.52 -12.78 11.13
CA GLY A 370 17.32 -12.56 11.93
C GLY A 370 16.03 -13.13 11.33
N GLN A 371 16.14 -14.07 10.40
CA GLN A 371 15.02 -14.79 9.80
C GLN A 371 14.68 -16.03 10.64
N LEU A 372 13.41 -16.38 10.78
CA LEU A 372 12.97 -17.49 11.64
C LEU A 372 13.51 -18.83 11.14
N GLN A 373 14.29 -19.55 11.93
CA GLN A 373 14.96 -20.78 11.48
C GLN A 373 14.26 -22.05 11.98
N SER A 374 13.85 -22.07 13.24
CA SER A 374 13.19 -23.24 13.85
C SER A 374 12.14 -22.83 14.86
N VAL A 375 11.15 -23.71 15.00
CA VAL A 375 10.12 -23.63 16.04
C VAL A 375 10.02 -24.98 16.73
N ALA A 376 10.22 -24.99 18.04
CA ALA A 376 10.05 -26.17 18.88
C ALA A 376 8.82 -26.02 19.79
N VAL A 377 8.10 -27.13 19.96
CA VAL A 377 6.89 -27.24 20.80
C VAL A 377 7.24 -28.10 22.00
N ASN A 378 7.11 -27.54 23.21
CA ASN A 378 7.51 -28.17 24.47
C ASN A 378 8.94 -28.74 24.37
N ASP A 379 9.86 -27.90 23.87
CA ASP A 379 11.29 -28.20 23.66
C ASP A 379 11.57 -29.30 22.60
N ARG A 380 10.57 -29.70 21.81
CA ARG A 380 10.73 -30.63 20.68
C ARG A 380 10.67 -29.90 19.34
N PRO A 381 11.74 -29.93 18.51
CA PRO A 381 11.73 -29.31 17.18
C PRO A 381 10.57 -29.82 16.32
N THR A 382 9.74 -28.91 15.82
CA THR A 382 8.52 -29.24 15.08
C THR A 382 8.51 -28.63 13.68
N TRP A 383 8.92 -27.37 13.54
CA TRP A 383 9.05 -26.71 12.24
C TRP A 383 10.49 -26.25 11.99
N ARG A 384 10.93 -26.41 10.75
CA ARG A 384 12.18 -25.86 10.23
C ARG A 384 11.90 -25.00 9.01
N TYR A 385 12.57 -23.86 8.94
CA TYR A 385 12.51 -22.91 7.83
C TYR A 385 13.93 -22.61 7.34
N SER A 386 14.07 -22.38 6.03
CA SER A 386 15.33 -21.97 5.42
C SER A 386 15.09 -21.02 4.27
N TYR A 387 16.05 -20.13 4.03
CA TYR A 387 15.95 -19.06 3.05
C TYR A 387 17.06 -19.16 1.99
N ASP A 388 16.77 -18.69 0.79
CA ASP A 388 17.80 -18.46 -0.22
C ASP A 388 18.57 -17.15 0.02
N LEU A 389 19.53 -16.84 -0.86
CA LEU A 389 20.35 -15.63 -0.74
C LEU A 389 19.54 -14.33 -0.86
N ASN A 390 18.39 -14.34 -1.54
CA ASN A 390 17.50 -13.18 -1.65
C ASN A 390 16.46 -13.12 -0.51
N GLY A 391 16.47 -14.08 0.41
CA GLY A 391 15.51 -14.16 1.51
C GLY A 391 14.17 -14.80 1.11
N ASN A 392 14.10 -15.56 0.03
CA ASN A 392 12.92 -16.36 -0.27
C ASN A 392 12.89 -17.61 0.61
N LEU A 393 11.78 -17.87 1.31
CA LEU A 393 11.58 -19.12 2.06
C LEU A 393 11.61 -20.32 1.11
N HIS A 394 12.70 -21.08 1.05
CA HIS A 394 12.87 -22.18 0.08
C HIS A 394 12.66 -23.58 0.67
N LEU A 395 12.39 -23.67 1.98
CA LEU A 395 12.24 -24.93 2.69
C LEU A 395 11.35 -24.73 3.92
N LEU A 396 10.31 -25.55 4.09
CA LEU A 396 9.41 -25.49 5.24
C LEU A 396 8.80 -26.85 5.60
N ASN A 397 8.31 -26.98 6.82
CA ASN A 397 7.36 -28.03 7.23
C ASN A 397 5.93 -27.48 7.06
N PRO A 398 5.08 -28.01 6.16
CA PRO A 398 3.74 -27.49 5.93
C PRO A 398 2.74 -28.01 6.98
N GLY A 399 1.90 -27.13 7.50
CA GLY A 399 0.89 -27.47 8.52
C GLY A 399 1.49 -28.25 9.69
N ASN A 400 0.97 -29.47 9.93
CA ASN A 400 1.45 -30.39 10.98
C ASN A 400 2.34 -31.52 10.41
N SER A 401 2.89 -31.36 9.22
CA SER A 401 3.66 -32.41 8.54
C SER A 401 5.12 -32.44 8.98
N VAL A 402 5.62 -33.63 9.30
CA VAL A 402 7.05 -33.87 9.56
C VAL A 402 7.87 -33.75 8.26
N ARG A 403 7.23 -33.86 7.09
CA ARG A 403 7.92 -33.76 5.79
C ARG A 403 8.38 -32.34 5.53
N LEU A 404 9.64 -32.22 5.11
CA LEU A 404 10.21 -30.97 4.66
C LEU A 404 9.90 -30.77 3.16
N MET A 405 9.33 -29.62 2.80
CA MET A 405 8.94 -29.29 1.43
C MET A 405 9.80 -28.15 0.87
N PRO A 406 10.37 -28.31 -0.34
CA PRO A 406 11.10 -27.23 -1.00
C PRO A 406 10.14 -26.25 -1.71
N LEU A 407 10.54 -24.99 -1.77
CA LEU A 407 9.91 -23.97 -2.62
C LEU A 407 10.92 -23.50 -3.66
N ARG A 408 10.45 -23.18 -4.87
CA ARG A 408 11.30 -22.75 -5.99
C ARG A 408 10.92 -21.36 -6.48
N TYR A 409 11.92 -20.61 -6.93
CA TYR A 409 11.80 -19.22 -7.36
C TYR A 409 12.46 -19.00 -8.72
N ASP A 410 12.01 -17.98 -9.45
CA ASP A 410 12.68 -17.49 -10.65
C ASP A 410 13.62 -16.31 -10.34
N LEU A 411 14.31 -15.78 -11.35
CA LEU A 411 15.24 -14.64 -11.21
C LEU A 411 14.58 -13.33 -10.75
N ARG A 412 13.24 -13.27 -10.74
CA ARG A 412 12.44 -12.12 -10.31
C ARG A 412 11.85 -12.34 -8.90
N ASP A 413 12.35 -13.33 -8.16
CA ASP A 413 11.90 -13.77 -6.84
C ASP A 413 10.44 -14.25 -6.81
N ARG A 414 9.86 -14.57 -7.97
CA ARG A 414 8.48 -15.08 -8.08
C ARG A 414 8.45 -16.58 -7.79
N ILE A 415 7.49 -17.03 -6.98
CA ILE A 415 7.33 -18.45 -6.68
C ILE A 415 6.90 -19.24 -7.92
N THR A 416 7.51 -20.39 -8.15
CA THR A 416 7.21 -21.30 -9.28
C THR A 416 6.72 -22.66 -8.81
N ARG A 417 7.03 -23.07 -7.57
CA ARG A 417 6.58 -24.34 -7.00
C ARG A 417 6.63 -24.33 -5.46
N LEU A 418 5.70 -25.04 -4.83
CA LEU A 418 5.68 -25.42 -3.41
C LEU A 418 5.50 -26.94 -3.32
N GLY A 419 6.55 -27.67 -2.92
CA GLY A 419 6.55 -29.13 -2.99
C GLY A 419 6.28 -29.61 -4.42
N ASP A 420 5.15 -30.29 -4.61
CA ASP A 420 4.70 -30.78 -5.92
C ASP A 420 3.70 -29.83 -6.61
N ILE A 421 3.25 -28.79 -5.91
CA ILE A 421 2.21 -27.85 -6.39
C ILE A 421 2.87 -26.75 -7.22
N PRO A 422 2.58 -26.64 -8.54
CA PRO A 422 3.11 -25.57 -9.36
C PRO A 422 2.43 -24.23 -9.02
N TYR A 423 3.22 -23.16 -9.05
CA TYR A 423 2.73 -21.79 -8.93
C TYR A 423 2.98 -21.05 -10.24
N LYS A 424 2.10 -20.11 -10.55
CA LYS A 424 2.33 -19.09 -11.57
C LYS A 424 2.05 -17.72 -11.00
N ILE A 425 3.03 -16.84 -11.17
CA ILE A 425 2.93 -15.41 -10.93
C ILE A 425 3.01 -14.75 -12.31
N ASP A 426 2.14 -13.79 -12.58
CA ASP A 426 2.13 -13.10 -13.87
C ASP A 426 3.33 -12.15 -14.03
N ASP A 427 3.44 -11.53 -15.20
CA ASP A 427 4.56 -10.63 -15.52
C ASP A 427 4.50 -9.29 -14.79
N ASP A 428 3.38 -8.94 -14.16
CA ASP A 428 3.28 -7.78 -13.28
C ASP A 428 3.66 -8.13 -11.83
N GLY A 429 3.84 -9.42 -11.53
CA GLY A 429 4.25 -9.92 -10.23
C GLY A 429 3.09 -10.38 -9.34
N PHE A 430 1.87 -10.54 -9.86
CA PHE A 430 0.70 -10.95 -9.08
C PHE A 430 0.44 -12.47 -9.17
N LEU A 431 -0.05 -13.06 -8.09
CA LEU A 431 -0.47 -14.46 -8.07
C LEU A 431 -1.55 -14.73 -9.14
N TRP A 432 -1.29 -15.73 -9.98
CA TRP A 432 -2.16 -16.10 -11.10
C TRP A 432 -2.75 -17.50 -10.94
N GLN A 433 -1.92 -18.48 -10.57
CA GLN A 433 -2.35 -19.85 -10.34
C GLN A 433 -1.56 -20.53 -9.22
N ARG A 434 -2.24 -21.42 -8.49
CA ARG A 434 -1.65 -22.38 -7.53
C ARG A 434 -2.28 -23.74 -7.77
N GLY A 435 -1.55 -24.66 -8.39
CA GLY A 435 -2.13 -25.93 -8.83
C GLY A 435 -3.33 -25.69 -9.74
N ALA A 436 -4.52 -26.15 -9.32
CA ALA A 436 -5.78 -25.95 -10.02
C ALA A 436 -6.54 -24.67 -9.60
N ASP A 437 -6.07 -23.97 -8.55
CA ASP A 437 -6.65 -22.70 -8.11
C ASP A 437 -6.22 -21.59 -9.08
N VAL A 438 -7.18 -20.77 -9.52
CA VAL A 438 -6.98 -19.62 -10.40
C VAL A 438 -7.37 -18.35 -9.66
N PHE A 439 -6.55 -17.30 -9.80
CA PHE A 439 -6.72 -16.02 -9.13
C PHE A 439 -6.78 -14.89 -10.15
N GLU A 440 -7.79 -14.02 -10.03
CA GLU A 440 -8.01 -12.89 -10.94
C GLU A 440 -7.83 -11.56 -10.18
N TYR A 441 -6.67 -10.94 -10.34
CA TYR A 441 -6.35 -9.61 -9.83
C TYR A 441 -6.60 -8.53 -10.88
N ASN A 442 -7.38 -7.50 -10.53
CA ASN A 442 -7.64 -6.34 -11.39
C ASN A 442 -6.43 -5.38 -11.46
N SER A 443 -6.55 -4.28 -12.22
CA SER A 443 -5.47 -3.28 -12.36
C SER A 443 -5.13 -2.55 -11.07
N LYS A 444 -6.07 -2.45 -10.12
CA LYS A 444 -5.83 -1.88 -8.78
C LYS A 444 -5.13 -2.88 -7.83
N GLY A 445 -4.87 -4.11 -8.28
CA GLY A 445 -4.22 -5.15 -7.49
C GLY A 445 -5.18 -5.81 -6.48
N LEU A 446 -6.48 -5.73 -6.70
CA LEU A 446 -7.52 -6.33 -5.85
C LEU A 446 -7.99 -7.65 -6.44
N LEU A 447 -8.05 -8.72 -5.63
CA LEU A 447 -8.56 -10.03 -6.06
C LEU A 447 -10.07 -9.93 -6.28
N THR A 448 -10.52 -9.98 -7.53
CA THR A 448 -11.96 -9.87 -7.88
C THR A 448 -12.64 -11.24 -7.93
N ARG A 449 -11.88 -12.29 -8.26
CA ARG A 449 -12.40 -13.65 -8.37
C ARG A 449 -11.30 -14.68 -8.09
N ALA A 450 -11.67 -15.78 -7.45
CA ALA A 450 -10.85 -16.98 -7.40
C ALA A 450 -11.72 -18.22 -7.59
N TYR A 451 -11.21 -19.26 -8.24
CA TYR A 451 -11.97 -20.49 -8.45
C TYR A 451 -11.05 -21.70 -8.67
N ASN A 452 -11.61 -22.89 -8.48
CA ASN A 452 -10.99 -24.16 -8.83
C ASN A 452 -12.04 -25.07 -9.47
N LYS A 453 -11.86 -25.35 -10.77
CA LYS A 453 -12.81 -26.19 -11.53
C LYS A 453 -12.81 -27.65 -11.08
N ALA A 454 -11.67 -28.18 -10.65
CA ALA A 454 -11.56 -29.58 -10.21
C ALA A 454 -12.26 -29.79 -8.86
N ASN A 455 -12.14 -28.83 -7.95
CA ASN A 455 -12.76 -28.87 -6.62
C ASN A 455 -14.15 -28.22 -6.57
N GLY A 456 -14.63 -27.67 -7.70
CA GLY A 456 -15.99 -27.15 -7.85
C GLY A 456 -16.31 -25.86 -7.08
N TRP A 457 -15.33 -25.12 -6.58
CA TRP A 457 -15.56 -23.88 -5.83
C TRP A 457 -15.21 -22.62 -6.65
N SER A 458 -15.95 -21.54 -6.40
CA SER A 458 -15.74 -20.21 -6.96
C SER A 458 -16.15 -19.18 -5.94
N VAL A 459 -15.32 -18.15 -5.76
CA VAL A 459 -15.57 -17.01 -4.89
C VAL A 459 -15.34 -15.70 -5.64
N GLN A 460 -16.25 -14.76 -5.46
CA GLN A 460 -16.22 -13.42 -6.06
C GLN A 460 -16.20 -12.37 -4.95
N TYR A 461 -15.40 -11.34 -5.15
CA TYR A 461 -15.25 -10.24 -4.21
C TYR A 461 -15.67 -8.92 -4.86
N ARG A 462 -16.36 -8.07 -4.09
CA ARG A 462 -16.65 -6.68 -4.48
C ARG A 462 -15.88 -5.72 -3.58
N TYR A 463 -15.59 -4.53 -4.10
CA TYR A 463 -14.83 -3.49 -3.40
C TYR A 463 -15.57 -2.16 -3.45
N ASP A 464 -15.30 -1.30 -2.48
CA ASP A 464 -15.74 0.10 -2.49
C ASP A 464 -14.73 1.01 -3.21
N GLY A 465 -15.11 2.28 -3.44
CA GLY A 465 -14.24 3.26 -4.10
C GLY A 465 -13.01 3.71 -3.31
N LEU A 466 -12.82 3.22 -2.08
CA LEU A 466 -11.62 3.44 -1.26
C LEU A 466 -10.71 2.21 -1.23
N GLY A 467 -11.00 1.19 -2.06
CA GLY A 467 -10.20 -0.02 -2.20
C GLY A 467 -10.44 -1.09 -1.13
N ARG A 468 -11.48 -0.94 -0.28
CA ARG A 468 -11.78 -1.92 0.78
C ARG A 468 -12.75 -2.98 0.28
N ARG A 469 -12.59 -4.22 0.74
CA ARG A 469 -13.50 -5.32 0.39
C ARG A 469 -14.90 -5.05 0.97
N ALA A 470 -15.91 -4.98 0.10
CA ALA A 470 -17.30 -4.72 0.46
C ALA A 470 -18.11 -6.02 0.61
N SER A 471 -17.81 -7.05 -0.18
CA SER A 471 -18.46 -8.37 -0.05
C SER A 471 -17.59 -9.53 -0.49
N CYS A 472 -17.97 -10.73 -0.04
CA CYS A 472 -17.46 -12.03 -0.45
C CYS A 472 -18.65 -12.94 -0.74
N LYS A 473 -18.73 -13.50 -1.95
CA LYS A 473 -19.82 -14.41 -2.35
C LYS A 473 -19.24 -15.66 -2.99
N THR A 474 -19.64 -16.83 -2.51
CA THR A 474 -19.23 -18.13 -3.04
C THR A 474 -20.38 -18.80 -3.80
N ASN A 475 -20.05 -19.73 -4.70
CA ASN A 475 -21.04 -20.62 -5.31
C ASN A 475 -21.57 -21.70 -4.35
N LEU A 476 -20.97 -21.82 -3.16
CA LEU A 476 -21.35 -22.79 -2.11
C LEU A 476 -22.40 -22.23 -1.13
N GLY A 477 -22.97 -21.05 -1.42
CA GLY A 477 -24.02 -20.43 -0.62
C GLY A 477 -23.56 -19.34 0.36
N HIS A 478 -22.26 -19.23 0.66
CA HIS A 478 -21.74 -18.16 1.53
C HIS A 478 -21.86 -16.81 0.83
N HIS A 479 -22.42 -15.82 1.54
CA HIS A 479 -22.43 -14.44 1.09
C HIS A 479 -22.35 -13.49 2.29
N LEU A 480 -21.24 -12.77 2.39
CA LEU A 480 -20.93 -11.84 3.48
C LEU A 480 -20.72 -10.42 2.94
N GLN A 481 -21.15 -9.42 3.70
CA GLN A 481 -20.83 -8.00 3.48
C GLN A 481 -20.07 -7.41 4.66
N TYR A 482 -19.11 -6.53 4.37
CA TYR A 482 -18.21 -5.93 5.36
C TYR A 482 -18.40 -4.41 5.43
N PHE A 483 -18.48 -3.86 6.65
CA PHE A 483 -18.64 -2.43 6.88
C PHE A 483 -17.60 -1.85 7.84
N TYR A 484 -17.27 -0.57 7.64
CA TYR A 484 -16.12 0.12 8.23
C TYR A 484 -16.59 1.40 8.93
N ALA A 485 -17.14 1.26 10.14
CA ALA A 485 -17.76 2.35 10.89
C ALA A 485 -16.76 3.15 11.76
N ASP A 486 -15.56 2.63 12.02
CA ASP A 486 -14.53 3.31 12.80
C ASP A 486 -13.84 4.39 11.94
N LEU A 487 -14.14 5.65 12.23
CA LEU A 487 -13.58 6.82 11.53
C LEU A 487 -12.08 7.00 11.78
N HIS A 488 -11.54 6.47 12.89
CA HIS A 488 -10.12 6.55 13.21
C HIS A 488 -9.31 5.40 12.60
N ASN A 489 -9.96 4.25 12.35
CA ASN A 489 -9.36 3.07 11.73
C ASN A 489 -10.17 2.64 10.49
N PRO A 490 -10.12 3.40 9.38
CA PRO A 490 -11.00 3.22 8.23
C PRO A 490 -10.84 1.91 7.45
N THR A 491 -9.79 1.12 7.71
CA THR A 491 -9.58 -0.22 7.12
C THR A 491 -10.09 -1.35 8.01
N ARG A 492 -10.54 -1.05 9.23
CA ARG A 492 -11.02 -2.04 10.20
C ARG A 492 -12.47 -2.44 9.89
N VAL A 493 -12.71 -3.73 9.68
CA VAL A 493 -14.07 -4.27 9.60
C VAL A 493 -14.69 -4.21 10.98
N THR A 494 -15.80 -3.50 11.10
CA THR A 494 -16.52 -3.30 12.37
C THR A 494 -17.82 -4.09 12.43
N HIS A 495 -18.45 -4.30 11.28
CA HIS A 495 -19.71 -5.04 11.17
C HIS A 495 -19.65 -5.97 9.97
N VAL A 496 -20.23 -7.16 10.12
CA VAL A 496 -20.38 -8.16 9.06
C VAL A 496 -21.85 -8.52 8.94
N TYR A 497 -22.42 -8.41 7.74
CA TYR A 497 -23.76 -8.90 7.46
C TYR A 497 -23.66 -10.25 6.75
N ASN A 498 -24.33 -11.27 7.28
CA ASN A 498 -24.38 -12.60 6.69
C ASN A 498 -25.73 -12.85 6.01
N HIS A 499 -25.72 -13.09 4.71
CA HIS A 499 -26.94 -13.29 3.93
C HIS A 499 -27.63 -14.62 4.18
N SER A 500 -26.91 -15.64 4.67
CA SER A 500 -27.47 -16.97 4.89
C SER A 500 -28.43 -17.01 6.07
N ASN A 501 -28.24 -16.15 7.08
CA ASN A 501 -29.08 -16.05 8.27
C ASN A 501 -29.63 -14.63 8.52
N SER A 502 -29.25 -13.65 7.69
CA SER A 502 -29.62 -12.23 7.84
C SER A 502 -29.19 -11.59 9.17
N GLU A 503 -28.16 -12.14 9.82
CA GLU A 503 -27.62 -11.62 11.07
C GLU A 503 -26.48 -10.63 10.81
N ILE A 504 -26.35 -9.66 11.73
CA ILE A 504 -25.22 -8.74 11.79
C ILE A 504 -24.32 -9.11 12.95
N THR A 505 -23.04 -9.27 12.67
CA THR A 505 -22.01 -9.46 13.69
C THR A 505 -21.19 -8.18 13.86
N SER A 506 -21.25 -7.57 15.04
CA SER A 506 -20.38 -6.47 15.46
C SER A 506 -19.05 -7.02 15.98
N LEU A 507 -17.94 -6.41 15.58
CA LEU A 507 -16.57 -6.82 15.90
C LEU A 507 -15.90 -5.77 16.78
N TYR A 508 -15.46 -6.17 17.98
CA TYR A 508 -14.83 -5.28 18.95
C TYR A 508 -13.33 -5.57 19.10
N TYR A 509 -12.54 -4.50 19.07
CA TYR A 509 -11.08 -4.57 19.06
C TYR A 509 -10.53 -3.85 20.28
N ASP A 510 -9.45 -4.40 20.84
CA ASP A 510 -8.74 -3.77 21.94
C ASP A 510 -7.90 -2.57 21.48
N LEU A 511 -7.18 -1.94 22.41
CA LEU A 511 -6.41 -0.72 22.15
C LEU A 511 -5.18 -0.93 21.26
N GLN A 512 -4.67 -2.16 21.13
CA GLN A 512 -3.61 -2.52 20.16
C GLN A 512 -4.20 -2.96 18.82
N GLY A 513 -5.52 -3.16 18.82
CA GLY A 513 -6.30 -3.39 17.65
C GLY A 513 -6.56 -4.85 17.31
N HIS A 514 -6.45 -5.75 18.28
CA HIS A 514 -6.73 -7.16 18.12
C HIS A 514 -8.20 -7.44 18.44
N LEU A 515 -8.82 -8.37 17.69
CA LEU A 515 -10.21 -8.78 17.93
C LEU A 515 -10.28 -9.48 19.29
N PHE A 516 -11.15 -9.01 20.18
CA PHE A 516 -11.31 -9.62 21.50
C PHE A 516 -12.77 -9.98 21.84
N ALA A 517 -13.75 -9.40 21.15
CA ALA A 517 -15.16 -9.74 21.35
C ALA A 517 -15.99 -9.55 20.09
N MET A 518 -17.12 -10.24 20.03
CA MET A 518 -18.09 -10.15 18.95
C MET A 518 -19.50 -10.20 19.55
N GLU A 519 -20.44 -9.51 18.92
CA GLU A 519 -21.86 -9.57 19.28
C GLU A 519 -22.68 -9.81 18.01
N SER A 520 -23.63 -10.73 18.07
CA SER A 520 -24.60 -10.94 16.99
C SER A 520 -25.89 -10.17 17.26
N SER A 521 -26.55 -9.73 16.18
CA SER A 521 -27.90 -9.16 16.24
C SER A 521 -28.95 -10.14 16.74
N SER A 522 -28.65 -11.44 16.79
CA SER A 522 -29.49 -12.47 17.41
C SER A 522 -29.42 -12.48 18.95
N GLY A 523 -28.50 -11.73 19.55
CA GLY A 523 -28.31 -11.64 21.01
C GLY A 523 -27.16 -12.50 21.55
N GLU A 524 -26.52 -13.31 20.69
CA GLU A 524 -25.34 -14.08 21.07
C GLU A 524 -24.10 -13.21 21.26
N GLU A 525 -23.29 -13.55 22.26
CA GLU A 525 -22.01 -12.89 22.52
C GLU A 525 -20.87 -13.90 22.42
N TYR A 526 -19.76 -13.47 21.82
CA TYR A 526 -18.55 -14.27 21.71
C TYR A 526 -17.34 -13.49 22.20
N TYR A 527 -16.44 -14.17 22.88
CA TYR A 527 -15.20 -13.63 23.42
C TYR A 527 -14.02 -14.31 22.74
N VAL A 528 -13.12 -13.53 22.14
CA VAL A 528 -12.08 -14.02 21.23
C VAL A 528 -10.71 -13.88 21.89
N ALA A 529 -10.01 -15.00 22.06
CA ALA A 529 -8.61 -14.98 22.46
C ALA A 529 -7.72 -14.74 21.25
N SER A 530 -7.03 -13.60 21.20
CA SER A 530 -6.06 -13.27 20.14
C SER A 530 -4.62 -13.30 20.65
N ASP A 531 -3.68 -13.67 19.78
CA ASP A 531 -2.25 -13.67 20.07
C ASP A 531 -1.61 -12.27 19.93
N ASN A 532 -0.29 -12.19 20.11
CA ASN A 532 0.48 -10.94 20.06
C ASN A 532 0.52 -10.28 18.67
N THR A 533 0.07 -10.97 17.62
CA THR A 533 -0.04 -10.44 16.26
C THR A 533 -1.48 -10.05 15.91
N GLY A 534 -2.42 -10.26 16.83
CA GLY A 534 -3.86 -10.07 16.60
C GLY A 534 -4.53 -11.22 15.86
N THR A 535 -3.92 -12.41 15.86
CA THR A 535 -4.50 -13.63 15.26
C THR A 535 -5.44 -14.31 16.26
N PRO A 536 -6.73 -14.53 15.94
CA PRO A 536 -7.67 -15.27 16.79
C PRO A 536 -7.25 -16.73 16.96
N LEU A 537 -7.08 -17.20 18.20
CA LEU A 537 -6.70 -18.57 18.55
C LEU A 537 -7.82 -19.38 19.19
N ALA A 538 -8.78 -18.73 19.85
CA ALA A 538 -9.95 -19.41 20.40
C ALA A 538 -11.16 -18.46 20.50
N VAL A 539 -12.36 -19.04 20.54
CA VAL A 539 -13.63 -18.34 20.73
C VAL A 539 -14.39 -19.00 21.89
N PHE A 540 -14.85 -18.17 22.82
CA PHE A 540 -15.68 -18.56 23.96
C PHE A 540 -17.10 -18.01 23.77
N SER A 541 -18.12 -18.80 24.12
CA SER A 541 -19.52 -18.38 24.11
C SER A 541 -19.86 -17.45 25.28
N ILE A 542 -21.08 -16.90 25.26
CA ILE A 542 -21.64 -16.08 26.35
C ILE A 542 -21.62 -16.79 27.72
N ASN A 543 -21.67 -18.13 27.75
CA ASN A 543 -21.60 -18.96 28.96
C ASN A 543 -20.16 -19.30 29.39
N GLY A 544 -19.13 -18.76 28.72
CA GLY A 544 -17.73 -19.03 29.03
C GLY A 544 -17.23 -20.41 28.60
N LEU A 545 -17.87 -21.03 27.59
CA LEU A 545 -17.44 -22.30 27.02
C LEU A 545 -16.64 -22.07 25.74
N MET A 546 -15.51 -22.78 25.57
CA MET A 546 -14.72 -22.71 24.34
C MET A 546 -15.43 -23.46 23.20
N ILE A 547 -15.89 -22.73 22.18
CA ILE A 547 -16.65 -23.28 21.04
C ILE A 547 -15.82 -23.42 19.76
N LYS A 548 -14.65 -22.78 19.71
CA LYS A 548 -13.68 -22.92 18.62
C LYS A 548 -12.27 -22.73 19.15
N GLN A 549 -11.34 -23.54 18.68
CA GLN A 549 -9.90 -23.46 18.93
C GLN A 549 -9.16 -23.62 17.61
N LEU A 550 -8.17 -22.76 17.38
CA LEU A 550 -7.34 -22.72 16.18
C LEU A 550 -5.87 -22.82 16.58
N GLN A 551 -5.09 -23.57 15.80
CA GLN A 551 -3.63 -23.54 15.88
C GLN A 551 -3.02 -23.25 14.51
N TYR A 552 -2.06 -22.33 14.53
CA TYR A 552 -1.41 -21.78 13.35
C TYR A 552 0.08 -22.12 13.36
N THR A 553 0.65 -22.38 12.19
CA THR A 553 2.11 -22.34 12.00
C THR A 553 2.62 -20.90 12.18
N ALA A 554 3.93 -20.70 12.26
CA ALA A 554 4.51 -19.35 12.40
C ALA A 554 4.14 -18.42 11.23
N TYR A 555 3.93 -18.98 10.04
CA TYR A 555 3.53 -18.26 8.83
C TYR A 555 2.00 -18.23 8.60
N GLY A 556 1.19 -18.66 9.58
CA GLY A 556 -0.25 -18.44 9.58
C GLY A 556 -1.08 -19.52 8.87
N GLU A 557 -0.49 -20.66 8.51
CA GLU A 557 -1.26 -21.80 8.02
C GLU A 557 -1.97 -22.49 9.20
N ILE A 558 -3.29 -22.67 9.10
CA ILE A 558 -4.07 -23.39 10.11
C ILE A 558 -3.80 -24.89 9.95
N TYR A 559 -3.32 -25.54 11.02
CA TYR A 559 -3.11 -26.99 11.04
C TYR A 559 -4.03 -27.73 12.01
N TYR A 560 -4.79 -27.00 12.84
CA TYR A 560 -5.83 -27.53 13.71
C TYR A 560 -6.98 -26.52 13.84
N ASP A 561 -8.21 -27.00 13.66
CA ASP A 561 -9.46 -26.26 13.89
C ASP A 561 -10.48 -27.19 14.56
N SER A 562 -10.90 -26.86 15.78
CA SER A 562 -11.82 -27.70 16.54
C SER A 562 -13.28 -27.61 16.07
N ASN A 563 -13.64 -26.55 15.33
CA ASN A 563 -15.02 -26.33 14.87
C ASN A 563 -15.03 -25.53 13.55
N PRO A 564 -14.80 -26.18 12.40
CA PRO A 564 -14.74 -25.52 11.09
C PRO A 564 -16.05 -24.84 10.66
N ASP A 565 -17.20 -25.31 11.17
CA ASP A 565 -18.52 -24.78 10.84
C ASP A 565 -18.74 -23.38 11.43
N PHE A 566 -18.07 -23.06 12.55
CA PHE A 566 -18.04 -21.69 13.07
C PHE A 566 -17.06 -20.83 12.26
N GLN A 567 -17.62 -19.96 11.42
CA GLN A 567 -16.86 -19.11 10.51
C GLN A 567 -16.36 -17.86 11.20
N LEU A 568 -15.03 -17.72 11.31
CA LEU A 568 -14.38 -16.52 11.83
C LEU A 568 -13.87 -15.68 10.65
N VAL A 569 -14.36 -14.44 10.55
CA VAL A 569 -14.06 -13.53 9.43
C VAL A 569 -12.60 -13.03 9.49
N ILE A 570 -12.14 -12.70 10.69
CA ILE A 570 -10.77 -12.24 10.95
C ILE A 570 -9.86 -13.46 11.17
N GLY A 571 -8.69 -13.48 10.54
CA GLY A 571 -7.74 -14.58 10.67
C GLY A 571 -6.34 -14.09 11.06
N PHE A 572 -5.33 -14.72 10.48
CA PHE A 572 -3.92 -14.43 10.73
C PHE A 572 -3.61 -12.93 10.58
N HIS A 573 -2.88 -12.37 11.55
CA HIS A 573 -2.50 -10.94 11.61
C HIS A 573 -3.68 -9.95 11.54
N GLY A 574 -4.89 -10.40 11.87
CA GLY A 574 -6.08 -9.54 11.85
C GLY A 574 -6.67 -9.25 10.47
N GLY A 575 -6.21 -9.92 9.41
CA GLY A 575 -6.75 -9.78 8.05
C GLY A 575 -7.97 -10.68 7.79
N LEU A 576 -8.61 -10.52 6.62
CA LEU A 576 -9.75 -11.37 6.23
C LEU A 576 -9.24 -12.69 5.64
N TYR A 577 -9.31 -13.78 6.40
CA TYR A 577 -8.86 -15.09 5.93
C TYR A 577 -9.97 -15.80 5.16
N ASP A 578 -9.64 -16.30 3.98
CA ASP A 578 -10.56 -17.08 3.15
C ASP A 578 -10.09 -18.54 3.09
N PRO A 579 -10.88 -19.49 3.62
CA PRO A 579 -10.46 -20.89 3.71
C PRO A 579 -10.44 -21.63 2.37
N LEU A 580 -11.09 -21.12 1.31
CA LEU A 580 -11.05 -21.71 -0.03
C LEU A 580 -9.73 -21.34 -0.72
N THR A 581 -9.39 -20.06 -0.69
CA THR A 581 -8.18 -19.54 -1.35
C THR A 581 -6.92 -19.72 -0.50
N LYS A 582 -7.05 -19.89 0.81
CA LYS A 582 -5.95 -19.85 1.80
C LYS A 582 -5.19 -18.52 1.79
N LEU A 583 -5.86 -17.43 1.40
CA LEU A 583 -5.30 -16.08 1.42
C LEU A 583 -5.83 -15.29 2.60
N VAL A 584 -5.01 -14.38 3.11
CA VAL A 584 -5.38 -13.38 4.10
C VAL A 584 -5.37 -12.01 3.43
N HIS A 585 -6.53 -11.39 3.32
CA HIS A 585 -6.67 -10.09 2.70
C HIS A 585 -6.42 -8.95 3.68
N PHE A 586 -5.54 -8.04 3.29
CA PHE A 586 -5.42 -6.69 3.81
C PHE A 586 -5.76 -5.71 2.69
N THR A 587 -6.31 -4.54 3.02
CA THR A 587 -6.88 -3.60 2.02
C THR A 587 -6.01 -3.35 0.79
N GLN A 588 -4.68 -3.32 0.92
CA GLN A 588 -3.76 -3.09 -0.19
C GLN A 588 -3.07 -4.36 -0.73
N ARG A 589 -2.97 -5.46 0.04
CA ARG A 589 -2.25 -6.68 -0.36
C ARG A 589 -2.87 -7.93 0.25
N ASP A 590 -2.78 -9.04 -0.49
CA ASP A 590 -3.14 -10.37 0.01
C ASP A 590 -1.87 -11.16 0.39
N TYR A 591 -1.97 -11.94 1.45
CA TYR A 591 -0.91 -12.80 1.95
C TYR A 591 -1.28 -14.28 1.75
N ASP A 592 -0.35 -15.07 1.21
CA ASP A 592 -0.51 -16.52 1.01
C ASP A 592 0.10 -17.27 2.19
N VAL A 593 -0.76 -17.92 2.99
CA VAL A 593 -0.33 -18.65 4.19
C VAL A 593 0.45 -19.93 3.87
N LEU A 594 0.25 -20.51 2.67
CA LEU A 594 0.95 -21.74 2.27
C LEU A 594 2.38 -21.44 1.81
N ALA A 595 2.56 -20.34 1.09
CA ALA A 595 3.87 -19.92 0.59
C ALA A 595 4.66 -19.05 1.58
N GLY A 596 4.01 -18.52 2.63
CA GLY A 596 4.64 -17.67 3.64
C GLY A 596 5.05 -16.29 3.11
N ARG A 597 4.33 -15.74 2.12
CA ARG A 597 4.70 -14.51 1.40
C ARG A 597 3.49 -13.72 0.89
N TRP A 598 3.71 -12.47 0.50
CA TRP A 598 2.71 -11.67 -0.20
C TRP A 598 2.43 -12.23 -1.60
N THR A 599 1.19 -12.11 -2.09
CA THR A 599 0.80 -12.52 -3.45
C THR A 599 1.18 -11.49 -4.52
N SER A 600 1.55 -10.28 -4.10
CA SER A 600 1.99 -9.19 -4.94
C SER A 600 3.13 -8.40 -4.29
N PRO A 601 4.04 -7.83 -5.10
CA PRO A 601 5.15 -7.03 -4.60
C PRO A 601 4.69 -5.62 -4.20
N ASP A 602 5.35 -5.02 -3.21
CA ASP A 602 5.21 -3.57 -2.95
C ASP A 602 6.28 -2.78 -3.73
N TYR A 603 5.91 -2.35 -4.93
CA TYR A 603 6.81 -1.56 -5.78
C TYR A 603 7.13 -0.17 -5.24
N THR A 604 6.41 0.34 -4.24
CA THR A 604 6.73 1.64 -3.63
C THR A 604 7.98 1.58 -2.76
N MET A 605 8.46 0.39 -2.38
CA MET A 605 9.75 0.18 -1.72
C MET A 605 10.92 0.83 -2.48
N TRP A 606 10.87 0.79 -3.82
CA TRP A 606 11.90 1.35 -4.69
C TRP A 606 12.11 2.86 -4.50
N LYS A 607 11.09 3.59 -4.03
CA LYS A 607 11.16 5.05 -3.80
C LYS A 607 12.21 5.44 -2.76
N ASN A 608 12.39 4.62 -1.73
CA ASN A 608 13.22 4.97 -0.56
C ASN A 608 14.45 4.07 -0.39
N ILE A 609 14.50 2.88 -1.01
CA ILE A 609 15.61 1.95 -0.82
C ILE A 609 16.98 2.52 -1.26
N GLY A 610 16.99 3.49 -2.19
CA GLY A 610 18.21 4.21 -2.55
C GLY A 610 18.74 5.13 -1.44
N LYS A 611 17.82 5.73 -0.66
CA LYS A 611 18.13 6.62 0.47
C LYS A 611 18.46 5.86 1.75
N GLU A 612 17.81 4.71 1.93
CA GLU A 612 17.94 3.85 3.09
C GLU A 612 18.32 2.43 2.67
N PRO A 613 19.56 2.21 2.18
CA PRO A 613 19.96 0.89 1.68
C PRO A 613 19.98 -0.14 2.82
N ALA A 614 19.24 -1.22 2.61
CA ALA A 614 19.08 -2.35 3.53
C ALA A 614 18.80 -3.63 2.74
N PRO A 615 18.92 -4.82 3.33
CA PRO A 615 18.44 -6.06 2.74
C PRO A 615 16.93 -5.98 2.51
N PHE A 616 16.47 -6.34 1.31
CA PHE A 616 15.05 -6.31 0.98
C PHE A 616 14.69 -7.45 0.01
N ASN A 617 13.40 -7.75 -0.04
CA ASN A 617 12.77 -8.65 -1.00
C ASN A 617 11.32 -8.17 -1.19
N LEU A 618 10.82 -8.12 -2.43
CA LEU A 618 9.52 -7.52 -2.72
C LEU A 618 8.32 -8.32 -2.17
N TYR A 619 8.50 -9.62 -1.90
CA TYR A 619 7.44 -10.56 -1.50
C TYR A 619 7.54 -11.04 -0.05
N MET A 620 8.72 -10.91 0.59
CA MET A 620 8.92 -11.46 1.94
C MET A 620 7.97 -10.85 2.96
N PHE A 621 7.49 -11.68 3.88
CA PHE A 621 6.57 -11.25 4.94
C PHE A 621 7.35 -10.89 6.20
N LYS A 622 7.24 -9.63 6.64
CA LYS A 622 7.85 -9.11 7.88
C LYS A 622 9.33 -9.47 8.04
N SER A 623 10.10 -9.32 6.95
CA SER A 623 11.53 -9.69 6.91
C SER A 623 11.81 -11.13 7.37
N ASN A 624 10.90 -12.07 7.04
CA ASN A 624 10.92 -13.47 7.48
C ASN A 624 10.91 -13.66 9.00
N ASN A 625 10.36 -12.70 9.73
CA ASN A 625 10.09 -12.77 11.16
C ASN A 625 8.60 -12.50 11.43
N PRO A 626 7.72 -13.48 11.15
CA PRO A 626 6.27 -13.27 11.13
C PRO A 626 5.69 -12.94 12.52
N LEU A 627 6.30 -13.42 13.60
CA LEU A 627 5.72 -13.35 14.95
C LEU A 627 6.11 -12.09 15.73
N SER A 628 7.17 -11.40 15.33
CA SER A 628 7.64 -10.18 16.01
C SER A 628 7.07 -8.92 15.35
N ASN A 629 7.01 -7.81 16.07
CA ASN A 629 6.77 -6.51 15.42
C ASN A 629 7.96 -6.19 14.48
N GLU A 630 7.69 -5.55 13.34
CA GLU A 630 8.77 -5.15 12.43
C GLU A 630 9.74 -4.18 13.12
N LEU A 631 11.03 -4.38 12.90
CA LEU A 631 12.08 -3.55 13.47
C LEU A 631 12.21 -2.25 12.68
N ASP A 632 12.04 -1.13 13.37
CA ASP A 632 12.08 0.22 12.81
C ASP A 632 12.68 1.20 13.82
N LEU A 633 13.28 2.30 13.37
CA LEU A 633 13.81 3.34 14.25
C LEU A 633 12.75 3.94 15.19
N LYS A 634 11.45 3.80 14.89
CA LYS A 634 10.32 4.12 15.78
C LYS A 634 10.31 3.33 17.09
N ASN A 635 10.95 2.15 17.16
CA ASN A 635 11.06 1.39 18.40
C ASN A 635 11.89 2.12 19.48
N TYR A 636 12.79 3.02 19.06
CA TYR A 636 13.53 3.95 19.92
C TYR A 636 12.72 5.24 20.10
N VAL A 637 12.05 5.37 21.25
CA VAL A 637 11.12 6.48 21.53
C VAL A 637 11.88 7.73 21.96
N THR A 638 12.02 8.69 21.05
CA THR A 638 12.84 9.92 21.21
C THR A 638 12.02 11.20 21.10
N ASP A 639 10.70 11.09 21.18
CA ASP A 639 9.75 12.19 21.11
C ASP A 639 8.61 11.98 22.11
N VAL A 640 8.13 13.07 22.71
CA VAL A 640 7.17 13.14 23.80
C VAL A 640 5.83 12.56 23.39
N LYS A 641 5.35 12.87 22.18
CA LYS A 641 4.07 12.34 21.69
C LYS A 641 4.06 10.81 21.65
N SER A 642 5.16 10.16 21.23
CA SER A 642 5.24 8.70 21.21
C SER A 642 5.35 8.11 22.61
N TRP A 643 6.02 8.78 23.56
CA TRP A 643 5.96 8.39 24.98
C TRP A 643 4.55 8.48 25.54
N LEU A 644 3.82 9.57 25.29
CA LEU A 644 2.44 9.74 25.73
C LEU A 644 1.53 8.62 25.22
N VAL A 645 1.65 8.25 23.93
CA VAL A 645 0.90 7.13 23.33
C VAL A 645 1.13 5.82 24.07
N MET A 646 2.36 5.53 24.52
CA MET A 646 2.64 4.31 25.29
C MET A 646 1.87 4.24 26.61
N PHE A 647 1.65 5.39 27.27
CA PHE A 647 0.87 5.50 28.50
C PHE A 647 -0.64 5.55 28.24
N GLY A 648 -1.08 5.36 27.00
CA GLY A 648 -2.48 5.41 26.57
C GLY A 648 -3.01 6.82 26.34
N PHE A 649 -2.20 7.87 26.47
CA PHE A 649 -2.65 9.23 26.17
C PHE A 649 -2.99 9.36 24.69
N GLN A 650 -4.11 10.00 24.40
CA GLN A 650 -4.58 10.24 23.05
C GLN A 650 -4.80 11.73 22.85
N LEU A 651 -3.70 12.48 22.66
CA LEU A 651 -3.73 13.93 22.50
C LEU A 651 -4.68 14.39 21.38
N SER A 652 -4.83 13.59 20.32
CA SER A 652 -5.78 13.89 19.22
C SER A 652 -7.25 13.96 19.65
N ASN A 653 -7.61 13.42 20.82
CA ASN A 653 -8.97 13.52 21.38
C ASN A 653 -9.19 14.82 22.16
N ILE A 654 -8.14 15.47 22.64
CA ILE A 654 -8.23 16.63 23.55
C ILE A 654 -7.62 17.91 22.97
N ILE A 655 -6.75 17.80 21.97
CA ILE A 655 -6.18 18.91 21.20
C ILE A 655 -6.68 18.75 19.75
N PRO A 656 -7.72 19.51 19.34
CA PRO A 656 -8.26 19.44 17.99
C PRO A 656 -7.18 19.64 16.90
N GLY A 657 -7.16 18.77 15.90
CA GLY A 657 -6.18 18.79 14.81
C GLY A 657 -4.84 18.11 15.14
N PHE A 658 -4.58 17.72 16.39
CA PHE A 658 -3.35 17.01 16.74
C PHE A 658 -3.27 15.65 16.02
N PRO A 659 -2.13 15.28 15.42
CA PRO A 659 -2.02 14.08 14.60
C PRO A 659 -2.27 12.81 15.42
N ARG A 660 -3.18 11.97 14.94
CA ARG A 660 -3.45 10.65 15.53
C ARG A 660 -2.32 9.66 15.15
N ALA A 661 -1.90 8.84 16.12
CA ALA A 661 -0.97 7.75 15.86
C ALA A 661 -1.61 6.73 14.89
N LYS A 662 -0.92 6.40 13.80
CA LYS A 662 -1.41 5.46 12.79
C LYS A 662 -1.33 4.03 13.33
N MET A 663 -2.44 3.29 13.25
CA MET A 663 -2.53 1.88 13.66
C MET A 663 -2.79 0.99 12.43
N TYR A 664 -1.76 0.81 11.61
CA TYR A 664 -1.83 -0.01 10.40
C TYR A 664 -0.68 -1.01 10.37
N PHE A 665 -1.00 -2.28 10.09
CA PHE A 665 0.02 -3.28 9.72
C PHE A 665 0.42 -3.13 8.25
N VAL A 666 -0.57 -3.14 7.34
CA VAL A 666 -0.38 -2.81 5.92
C VAL A 666 -0.85 -1.37 5.68
N SER A 667 -0.05 -0.57 4.98
CA SER A 667 -0.44 0.80 4.62
C SER A 667 -1.79 0.80 3.87
N PRO A 668 -2.68 1.78 4.13
CA PRO A 668 -3.87 1.95 3.32
C PRO A 668 -3.52 2.44 1.89
N PRO A 669 -4.41 2.22 0.91
CA PRO A 669 -4.25 2.78 -0.44
C PRO A 669 -4.31 4.31 -0.43
N TYR A 670 -3.80 4.92 -1.50
CA TYR A 670 -3.65 6.36 -1.65
C TYR A 670 -4.97 7.12 -1.41
N GLU A 671 -6.05 6.71 -2.09
CA GLU A 671 -7.38 7.33 -2.00
C GLU A 671 -8.00 7.28 -0.59
N LEU A 672 -7.68 6.25 0.21
CA LEU A 672 -8.18 6.12 1.57
C LEU A 672 -7.46 7.09 2.51
N SER A 673 -6.16 7.30 2.30
CA SER A 673 -5.40 8.31 3.04
C SER A 673 -5.81 9.73 2.63
N GLU A 674 -5.95 9.97 1.33
CA GLU A 674 -6.37 11.26 0.79
C GLU A 674 -7.80 11.63 1.22
N SER A 675 -8.74 10.68 1.29
CA SER A 675 -10.12 10.97 1.70
C SER A 675 -10.28 11.41 3.16
N GLN A 676 -9.25 11.21 4.00
CA GLN A 676 -9.18 11.76 5.36
C GLN A 676 -8.38 13.06 5.42
N ALA A 677 -7.31 13.16 4.63
CA ALA A 677 -6.42 14.33 4.63
C ALA A 677 -7.00 15.52 3.84
N CYS A 678 -7.95 15.28 2.93
CA CYS A 678 -8.50 16.31 2.06
C CYS A 678 -9.35 17.36 2.79
N GLU A 679 -9.75 17.08 4.03
CA GLU A 679 -10.44 17.99 4.95
C GLU A 679 -9.49 19.02 5.58
N ASN A 680 -8.17 18.78 5.53
CA ASN A 680 -7.18 19.73 6.01
C ASN A 680 -7.09 20.96 5.10
N GLY A 681 -6.62 22.07 5.67
CA GLY A 681 -6.37 23.31 4.92
C GLY A 681 -5.40 23.08 3.75
N GLN A 682 -5.73 23.63 2.58
CA GLN A 682 -4.82 23.65 1.42
C GLN A 682 -3.61 24.55 1.70
N LEU A 683 -2.48 24.34 1.02
CA LEU A 683 -1.22 25.07 1.21
C LEU A 683 -0.71 25.78 -0.07
N ILE A 684 -1.63 26.21 -0.93
CA ILE A 684 -1.34 26.81 -2.23
C ILE A 684 -0.83 28.25 -2.08
N THR A 685 -1.43 29.04 -1.19
CA THR A 685 -1.13 30.47 -1.02
C THR A 685 -0.23 30.74 0.20
N GLY A 686 0.41 31.91 0.24
CA GLY A 686 1.28 32.30 1.36
C GLY A 686 0.53 32.46 2.70
N VAL A 687 -0.72 32.91 2.67
CA VAL A 687 -1.55 33.02 3.89
C VAL A 687 -1.89 31.64 4.44
N GLN A 688 -2.21 30.67 3.58
CA GLN A 688 -2.47 29.29 3.97
C GLN A 688 -1.25 28.64 4.66
N GLN A 689 -0.06 28.83 4.09
CA GLN A 689 1.19 28.35 4.70
C GLN A 689 1.50 29.07 6.03
N THR A 690 1.09 30.33 6.18
CA THR A 690 1.22 31.07 7.45
C THR A 690 0.30 30.49 8.51
N THR A 691 -0.95 30.17 8.16
CA THR A 691 -1.90 29.48 9.06
C THR A 691 -1.34 28.14 9.52
N GLU A 692 -0.77 27.36 8.60
CA GLU A 692 -0.19 26.06 8.95
C GLU A 692 1.03 26.19 9.87
N ARG A 693 1.87 27.22 9.68
CA ARG A 693 2.96 27.53 10.62
C ARG A 693 2.45 27.82 12.03
N HIS A 694 1.33 28.53 12.17
CA HIS A 694 0.71 28.76 13.49
C HIS A 694 0.17 27.45 14.09
N ASN A 695 -0.51 26.62 13.29
CA ASN A 695 -1.01 25.31 13.75
C ASN A 695 0.13 24.41 14.24
N GLN A 696 1.19 24.25 13.44
CA GLN A 696 2.33 23.40 13.79
C GLN A 696 3.08 23.93 15.02
N ALA A 697 3.28 25.25 15.12
CA ALA A 697 3.92 25.85 16.29
C ALA A 697 3.09 25.67 17.57
N PHE A 698 1.76 25.75 17.47
CA PHE A 698 0.86 25.54 18.60
C PHE A 698 0.83 24.07 19.09
N MET A 699 0.99 23.12 18.16
CA MET A 699 0.99 21.68 18.46
C MET A 699 2.37 21.13 18.86
N ALA A 700 3.43 21.95 18.80
CA ALA A 700 4.76 21.54 19.23
C ALA A 700 4.79 21.26 20.74
N LEU A 701 5.41 20.13 21.14
CA LEU A 701 5.56 19.76 22.54
C LEU A 701 6.97 20.09 23.02
N GLU A 702 7.99 19.49 22.43
CA GLU A 702 9.38 19.67 22.84
C GLU A 702 9.97 20.99 22.37
N GLY A 703 10.84 21.58 23.17
CA GLY A 703 11.65 22.74 22.74
C GLY A 703 12.61 22.39 21.59
N GLN A 704 13.08 21.13 21.52
CA GLN A 704 13.97 20.66 20.47
C GLN A 704 13.75 19.18 20.15
N VAL A 705 13.48 18.88 18.87
CA VAL A 705 13.28 17.51 18.37
C VAL A 705 14.51 17.03 17.61
N ILE A 706 14.97 15.80 17.88
CA ILE A 706 16.12 15.22 17.17
C ILE A 706 15.73 14.77 15.75
N SER A 707 16.68 14.85 14.81
CA SER A 707 16.52 14.21 13.50
C SER A 707 16.85 12.72 13.63
N LYS A 708 15.84 11.88 13.89
CA LYS A 708 16.00 10.43 14.04
C LYS A 708 16.22 9.74 12.69
N ARG A 709 17.45 9.81 12.17
CA ARG A 709 17.87 9.20 10.90
C ARG A 709 19.28 8.61 11.02
N LEU A 710 19.42 7.32 10.71
CA LEU A 710 20.71 6.63 10.58
C LEU A 710 21.07 6.40 9.09
N HIS A 711 20.85 7.42 8.27
CA HIS A 711 21.18 7.45 6.83
C HIS A 711 21.59 8.86 6.40
N ALA A 712 22.34 8.98 5.29
CA ALA A 712 22.74 10.25 4.67
C ALA A 712 21.53 11.05 4.14
N LYS A 713 21.57 12.39 4.25
CA LYS A 713 20.52 13.24 3.69
C LYS A 713 20.72 13.35 2.18
N ILE A 714 19.75 12.88 1.40
CA ILE A 714 19.76 12.97 -0.07
C ILE A 714 18.90 14.16 -0.53
N ARG A 715 19.30 14.81 -1.62
CA ARG A 715 18.51 15.89 -2.25
C ARG A 715 17.33 15.30 -3.02
N GLU A 716 16.13 15.50 -2.49
CA GLU A 716 14.90 15.02 -3.10
C GLU A 716 14.32 16.05 -4.08
N LYS A 717 13.70 15.56 -5.16
CA LYS A 717 12.96 16.37 -6.12
C LYS A 717 11.58 15.76 -6.31
N ALA A 718 10.54 16.59 -6.34
CA ALA A 718 9.16 16.14 -6.50
C ALA A 718 9.03 15.22 -7.73
N GLY A 719 8.37 14.08 -7.56
CA GLY A 719 8.15 13.09 -8.61
C GLY A 719 9.38 12.34 -9.12
N HIS A 720 10.62 12.64 -8.68
CA HIS A 720 11.84 11.98 -9.18
C HIS A 720 12.35 10.93 -8.19
N TRP A 721 12.21 9.65 -8.54
CA TRP A 721 12.64 8.53 -7.69
C TRP A 721 14.05 8.04 -8.02
N PHE A 722 14.39 7.99 -9.30
CA PHE A 722 15.55 7.27 -9.83
C PHE A 722 16.50 8.16 -10.61
N ALA A 723 17.61 7.56 -11.07
CA ALA A 723 18.60 8.21 -11.92
C ALA A 723 17.93 8.85 -13.14
N THR A 724 18.30 10.10 -13.43
CA THR A 724 17.59 10.89 -14.46
C THR A 724 18.20 10.67 -15.85
N SER A 725 17.39 10.21 -16.80
CA SER A 725 17.76 10.09 -18.21
C SER A 725 17.90 11.46 -18.89
N THR A 726 18.73 11.54 -19.94
CA THR A 726 18.86 12.77 -20.74
C THR A 726 17.50 13.19 -21.31
N PRO A 727 17.04 14.44 -21.08
CA PRO A 727 15.76 14.91 -21.58
C PRO A 727 15.82 15.29 -23.05
N ILE A 728 14.73 15.06 -23.80
CA ILE A 728 14.59 15.56 -25.18
C ILE A 728 14.49 17.09 -25.19
N VAL A 729 13.74 17.67 -24.25
CA VAL A 729 13.75 19.11 -23.99
C VAL A 729 15.01 19.45 -23.19
N GLY A 730 16.07 19.82 -23.91
CA GLY A 730 17.40 20.04 -23.35
C GLY A 730 17.48 21.18 -22.34
N LYS A 731 18.57 21.19 -21.56
CA LYS A 731 18.86 22.26 -20.60
C LYS A 731 18.88 23.62 -21.29
N GLY A 732 18.20 24.61 -20.70
CA GLY A 732 18.11 25.96 -21.24
C GLY A 732 17.04 26.17 -22.31
N ILE A 733 16.21 25.16 -22.59
CA ILE A 733 15.02 25.27 -23.44
C ILE A 733 13.77 25.43 -22.57
N MET A 734 12.95 26.42 -22.90
CA MET A 734 11.58 26.54 -22.40
C MET A 734 10.66 25.73 -23.31
N PHE A 735 9.77 24.93 -22.72
CA PHE A 735 8.73 24.19 -23.42
C PHE A 735 7.40 24.38 -22.68
N ALA A 736 6.38 24.88 -23.37
CA ALA A 736 5.07 25.12 -22.81
C ALA A 736 3.97 24.62 -23.75
N VAL A 737 3.00 23.91 -23.17
CA VAL A 737 1.76 23.47 -23.85
C VAL A 737 0.59 24.18 -23.17
N LYS A 738 -0.08 25.07 -23.91
CA LYS A 738 -1.27 25.79 -23.42
C LYS A 738 -2.43 25.55 -24.37
N GLU A 739 -3.52 24.95 -23.87
CA GLU A 739 -4.69 24.57 -24.68
C GLU A 739 -4.28 23.78 -25.94
N GLY A 740 -3.46 22.74 -25.75
CA GLY A 740 -2.85 21.96 -26.82
C GLY A 740 -1.83 22.66 -27.71
N ARG A 741 -1.60 23.99 -27.64
CA ARG A 741 -0.61 24.69 -28.47
C ARG A 741 0.78 24.70 -27.84
N VAL A 742 1.79 24.35 -28.63
CA VAL A 742 3.21 24.28 -28.20
C VAL A 742 3.93 25.59 -28.50
N THR A 743 4.61 26.12 -27.49
CA THR A 743 5.52 27.27 -27.61
C THR A 743 6.85 26.92 -26.97
N THR A 744 7.95 27.25 -27.65
CA THR A 744 9.29 27.02 -27.14
C THR A 744 10.09 28.32 -27.06
N GLY A 745 11.09 28.32 -26.17
CA GLY A 745 11.96 29.46 -25.94
C GLY A 745 13.39 28.98 -25.68
N VAL A 746 14.37 29.83 -25.98
CA VAL A 746 15.79 29.47 -25.91
C VAL A 746 16.52 30.44 -24.99
N SER A 747 17.30 29.89 -24.05
CA SER A 747 18.25 30.66 -23.25
C SER A 747 19.68 30.50 -23.75
N SER A 748 20.60 31.34 -23.26
CA SER A 748 22.00 31.37 -23.68
C SER A 748 22.75 30.04 -23.46
N ILE A 749 22.40 29.28 -22.41
CA ILE A 749 23.08 28.01 -22.05
C ILE A 749 22.65 26.81 -22.91
N ALA A 750 21.62 26.96 -23.76
CA ALA A 750 21.13 25.88 -24.59
C ALA A 750 22.13 25.52 -25.70
N THR A 751 22.39 24.23 -25.88
CA THR A 751 23.20 23.71 -27.00
C THR A 751 22.48 23.85 -28.32
N ASP A 752 23.22 23.92 -29.43
CA ASP A 752 22.63 24.11 -30.76
C ASP A 752 21.68 22.97 -31.15
N ASP A 753 22.01 21.73 -30.81
CA ASP A 753 21.11 20.59 -31.01
C ASP A 753 19.81 20.69 -30.18
N SER A 754 19.89 21.21 -28.95
CA SER A 754 18.67 21.48 -28.16
C SER A 754 17.83 22.60 -28.79
N ARG A 755 18.47 23.60 -29.40
CA ARG A 755 17.78 24.68 -30.13
C ARG A 755 17.08 24.16 -31.38
N LYS A 756 17.68 23.21 -32.11
CA LYS A 756 17.04 22.56 -33.27
C LYS A 756 15.75 21.88 -32.84
N ILE A 757 15.76 21.07 -31.78
CA ILE A 757 14.55 20.41 -31.26
C ILE A 757 13.49 21.45 -30.87
N ALA A 758 13.89 22.51 -30.16
CA ALA A 758 12.99 23.58 -29.76
C ALA A 758 12.33 24.28 -30.96
N SER A 759 13.10 24.55 -32.02
CA SER A 759 12.61 25.17 -33.26
C SER A 759 11.58 24.29 -33.96
N VAL A 760 11.85 22.98 -34.08
CA VAL A 760 10.94 22.03 -34.72
C VAL A 760 9.64 21.90 -33.95
N LEU A 761 9.69 21.81 -32.61
CA LEU A 761 8.50 21.70 -31.76
C LEU A 761 7.65 22.98 -31.72
N ASN A 762 8.23 24.14 -32.01
CA ASN A 762 7.52 25.41 -31.91
C ASN A 762 6.34 25.48 -32.89
N GLY A 763 5.18 25.94 -32.42
CA GLY A 763 3.97 26.07 -33.23
C GLY A 763 3.26 24.73 -33.52
N ALA A 764 3.68 23.62 -32.91
CA ALA A 764 2.95 22.36 -32.99
C ALA A 764 1.68 22.36 -32.13
N HIS A 765 0.76 21.44 -32.43
CA HIS A 765 -0.42 21.13 -31.61
C HIS A 765 -0.28 19.74 -31.00
N TYR A 766 -0.36 19.64 -29.67
CA TYR A 766 -0.32 18.40 -28.91
C TYR A 766 -1.69 17.70 -28.88
N LEU A 767 -1.71 16.38 -28.99
CA LEU A 767 -2.91 15.56 -28.83
C LEU A 767 -3.15 15.26 -27.34
N GLU A 768 -3.84 16.16 -26.66
CA GLU A 768 -4.16 16.03 -25.23
C GLU A 768 -4.88 14.71 -24.91
N LYS A 769 -4.49 14.07 -23.79
CA LYS A 769 -4.97 12.76 -23.29
C LYS A 769 -4.71 11.54 -24.20
N MET A 770 -4.27 11.73 -25.44
CA MET A 770 -4.01 10.64 -26.39
C MET A 770 -2.51 10.31 -26.44
N HIS A 771 -1.92 10.02 -25.30
CA HIS A 771 -0.54 9.52 -25.17
C HIS A 771 -0.56 8.13 -24.53
N TYR A 772 0.29 7.24 -25.03
CA TYR A 772 0.20 5.81 -24.72
C TYR A 772 1.58 5.20 -24.44
N SER A 773 1.57 4.02 -23.82
CA SER A 773 2.78 3.21 -23.60
C SER A 773 2.84 2.10 -24.65
N ILE A 774 3.44 2.39 -25.81
CA ILE A 774 3.45 1.47 -26.97
C ILE A 774 4.81 0.77 -27.03
N GLU A 775 4.83 -0.56 -26.94
CA GLU A 775 6.08 -1.35 -26.94
C GLU A 775 7.13 -0.81 -25.93
N GLY A 776 6.68 -0.40 -24.74
CA GLY A 776 7.54 0.17 -23.70
C GLY A 776 7.94 1.64 -23.90
N LYS A 777 7.52 2.30 -24.99
CA LYS A 777 7.80 3.71 -25.26
C LYS A 777 6.73 4.63 -24.71
N ASP A 778 7.16 5.74 -24.10
CA ASP A 778 6.30 6.88 -23.76
C ASP A 778 6.04 7.72 -24.99
N THR A 779 5.00 7.36 -25.75
CA THR A 779 4.72 7.97 -27.06
C THR A 779 3.77 9.16 -26.94
N HIS A 780 4.24 10.33 -27.37
CA HIS A 780 3.48 11.58 -27.42
C HIS A 780 3.28 12.04 -28.86
N TYR A 781 2.06 12.45 -29.21
CA TYR A 781 1.69 12.83 -30.57
C TYR A 781 1.46 14.33 -30.71
N PHE A 782 2.04 14.90 -31.76
CA PHE A 782 1.94 16.29 -32.13
C PHE A 782 1.64 16.42 -33.62
N VAL A 783 1.02 17.53 -34.02
CA VAL A 783 0.83 17.89 -35.43
C VAL A 783 1.36 19.28 -35.72
N LYS A 784 1.88 19.51 -36.93
CA LYS A 784 2.17 20.84 -37.47
C LYS A 784 1.41 21.05 -38.77
N VAL A 785 0.71 22.19 -38.85
CA VAL A 785 0.05 22.64 -40.07
C VAL A 785 1.05 23.46 -40.88
N GLY A 786 1.55 22.90 -41.97
CA GLY A 786 2.59 23.49 -42.81
C GLY A 786 3.53 22.45 -43.44
N SER A 787 4.47 22.92 -44.26
CA SER A 787 5.53 22.05 -44.83
C SER A 787 6.59 21.73 -43.77
N ALA A 788 7.17 20.53 -43.86
CA ALA A 788 8.30 20.11 -43.04
C ALA A 788 9.64 20.72 -43.49
N ASP A 789 9.71 21.33 -44.68
CA ASP A 789 10.99 21.75 -45.30
C ASP A 789 11.82 22.68 -44.41
N SER A 790 11.18 23.67 -43.77
CA SER A 790 11.85 24.59 -42.84
C SER A 790 12.50 23.87 -41.65
N ASP A 791 11.78 22.88 -41.10
CA ASP A 791 12.25 22.09 -39.96
C ASP A 791 13.33 21.09 -40.39
N LEU A 792 13.24 20.52 -41.60
CA LEU A 792 14.26 19.62 -42.16
C LEU A 792 15.57 20.35 -42.45
N VAL A 793 15.52 21.59 -42.93
CA VAL A 793 16.69 22.46 -43.06
C VAL A 793 17.33 22.69 -41.70
N THR A 794 16.53 22.99 -40.67
CA THR A 794 17.01 23.19 -39.29
C THR A 794 17.70 21.93 -38.73
N LEU A 795 17.14 20.76 -38.99
CA LEU A 795 17.72 19.47 -38.58
C LEU A 795 18.94 19.06 -39.42
N ALA A 796 19.18 19.71 -40.56
CA ALA A 796 20.18 19.36 -41.56
C ALA A 796 20.10 17.87 -41.94
N MET A 797 18.90 17.43 -42.37
CA MET A 797 18.62 16.07 -42.85
C MET A 797 17.39 16.04 -43.76
N THR A 798 17.28 15.01 -44.60
CA THR A 798 16.16 14.82 -45.55
C THR A 798 15.29 13.60 -45.23
N SER A 799 15.90 12.47 -44.86
CA SER A 799 15.23 11.24 -44.46
C SER A 799 16.16 10.37 -43.61
N GLY A 800 15.62 9.30 -43.00
CA GLY A 800 16.40 8.35 -42.21
C GLY A 800 16.58 8.78 -40.76
N ARG A 801 17.61 8.24 -40.09
CA ARG A 801 17.88 8.48 -38.66
C ARG A 801 19.19 9.25 -38.46
N LYS A 802 19.17 10.25 -37.58
CA LYS A 802 20.33 11.03 -37.13
C LYS A 802 20.43 10.96 -35.61
N VAL A 803 21.65 10.87 -35.06
CA VAL A 803 21.92 10.94 -33.63
C VAL A 803 22.52 12.32 -33.33
N LEU A 804 21.93 13.04 -32.37
CA LEU A 804 22.42 14.34 -31.91
C LEU A 804 23.52 14.18 -30.86
N ASP A 805 24.22 15.26 -30.51
CA ASP A 805 25.33 15.22 -29.54
C ASP A 805 24.89 14.74 -28.14
N SER A 806 23.62 14.97 -27.80
CA SER A 806 22.98 14.48 -26.56
C SER A 806 22.65 12.98 -26.58
N GLY A 807 22.84 12.30 -27.71
CA GLY A 807 22.42 10.91 -27.95
C GLY A 807 20.96 10.75 -28.36
N ILE A 808 20.21 11.85 -28.57
CA ILE A 808 18.82 11.81 -29.04
C ILE A 808 18.77 11.34 -30.49
N ASN A 809 17.91 10.37 -30.78
CA ASN A 809 17.59 9.95 -32.13
C ASN A 809 16.55 10.88 -32.76
N VAL A 810 16.82 11.35 -33.98
CA VAL A 810 15.87 12.05 -34.84
C VAL A 810 15.60 11.18 -36.06
N THR A 811 14.36 10.78 -36.28
CA THR A 811 13.97 9.96 -37.42
C THR A 811 12.98 10.70 -38.32
N VAL A 812 13.29 10.80 -39.60
CA VAL A 812 12.42 11.43 -40.61
C VAL A 812 11.96 10.38 -41.61
N SER A 813 10.64 10.26 -41.77
CA SER A 813 10.02 9.30 -42.68
C SER A 813 8.77 9.88 -43.37
N GLN A 814 8.34 9.24 -44.46
CA GLN A 814 7.08 9.57 -45.15
C GLN A 814 6.15 8.36 -45.21
N PRO A 815 5.53 7.97 -44.08
CA PRO A 815 4.66 6.80 -44.03
C PRO A 815 3.39 6.99 -44.87
N THR A 816 2.91 5.89 -45.43
CA THR A 816 1.59 5.77 -46.06
C THR A 816 0.74 4.85 -45.18
N LEU A 817 -0.34 5.36 -44.61
CA LEU A 817 -1.19 4.63 -43.66
C LEU A 817 -2.62 4.50 -44.18
N LEU A 818 -3.26 3.37 -43.86
CA LEU A 818 -4.67 3.11 -44.09
C LEU A 818 -5.42 3.20 -42.75
N VAL A 819 -6.31 4.17 -42.60
CA VAL A 819 -7.13 4.36 -41.40
C VAL A 819 -8.59 4.33 -41.81
N SER A 820 -9.35 3.36 -41.29
CA SER A 820 -10.78 3.19 -41.60
C SER A 820 -11.09 3.23 -43.11
N GLY A 821 -10.22 2.63 -43.94
CA GLY A 821 -10.37 2.59 -45.40
C GLY A 821 -9.85 3.82 -46.16
N ARG A 822 -9.29 4.83 -45.47
CA ARG A 822 -8.68 6.02 -46.09
C ARG A 822 -7.16 5.91 -46.12
N THR A 823 -6.56 6.03 -47.30
CA THR A 823 -5.10 6.06 -47.48
C THR A 823 -4.59 7.50 -47.41
N ARG A 824 -3.66 7.78 -46.50
CA ARG A 824 -2.98 9.08 -46.41
C ARG A 824 -1.46 8.91 -46.32
N ARG A 825 -0.72 9.79 -46.99
CA ARG A 825 0.75 9.91 -46.90
C ARG A 825 1.10 11.28 -46.31
N PHE A 826 2.04 11.31 -45.38
CA PHE A 826 2.47 12.54 -44.70
C PHE A 826 3.94 12.47 -44.30
N THR A 827 4.56 13.61 -44.00
CA THR A 827 5.91 13.66 -43.41
C THR A 827 5.81 13.48 -41.90
N ASN A 828 6.68 12.64 -41.34
CA ASN A 828 6.76 12.33 -39.93
C ASN A 828 8.17 12.60 -39.40
N VAL A 829 8.26 13.35 -38.30
CA VAL A 829 9.52 13.60 -37.58
C VAL A 829 9.37 13.05 -36.16
N GLU A 830 10.27 12.16 -35.77
CA GLU A 830 10.28 11.53 -34.45
C GLU A 830 11.55 11.90 -33.69
N PHE A 831 11.40 12.32 -32.42
CA PHE A 831 12.48 12.49 -31.45
C PHE A 831 12.39 11.39 -30.40
N GLN A 832 13.49 10.68 -30.15
CA GLN A 832 13.49 9.55 -29.24
C GLN A 832 14.77 9.49 -28.40
N TYR A 833 14.60 9.28 -27.09
CA TYR A 833 15.69 8.96 -26.16
C TYR A 833 15.19 7.97 -25.11
N SER A 834 15.89 6.84 -24.94
CA SER A 834 15.47 5.75 -24.05
C SER A 834 14.01 5.31 -24.28
N THR A 835 13.10 5.51 -23.32
CA THR A 835 11.67 5.22 -23.49
C THR A 835 10.88 6.39 -24.05
N LEU A 836 11.33 7.64 -23.89
CA LEU A 836 10.57 8.81 -24.33
C LEU A 836 10.60 8.94 -25.87
N LEU A 837 9.43 9.11 -26.47
CA LEU A 837 9.24 9.26 -27.90
C LEU A 837 8.24 10.38 -28.20
N ILE A 838 8.67 11.39 -28.94
CA ILE A 838 7.85 12.52 -29.37
C ILE A 838 7.70 12.43 -30.89
N ASN A 839 6.47 12.27 -31.37
CA ASN A 839 6.14 12.11 -32.78
C ASN A 839 5.38 13.32 -33.33
N ILE A 840 5.85 13.88 -34.45
CA ILE A 840 5.26 15.06 -35.10
C ILE A 840 4.81 14.68 -36.52
N ARG A 841 3.51 14.76 -36.76
CA ARG A 841 2.91 14.63 -38.10
C ARG A 841 2.74 15.99 -38.76
N TYR A 842 3.17 16.11 -40.01
CA TYR A 842 2.96 17.30 -40.83
C TYR A 842 1.76 17.13 -41.75
N GLY A 843 0.92 18.17 -41.85
CA GLY A 843 -0.20 18.22 -42.79
C GLY A 843 -0.45 19.65 -43.24
N LEU A 844 -1.12 19.81 -44.38
CA LEU A 844 -1.38 21.13 -44.97
C LEU A 844 -2.80 21.62 -44.69
N THR A 845 -3.71 20.71 -44.35
CA THR A 845 -5.13 20.99 -44.20
C THR A 845 -5.50 21.22 -42.74
N THR A 846 -6.58 21.96 -42.50
CA THR A 846 -7.04 22.29 -41.14
C THR A 846 -7.58 21.09 -40.37
N ASP A 847 -8.02 20.01 -41.05
CA ASP A 847 -8.44 18.74 -40.46
C ASP A 847 -7.27 17.84 -40.02
N THR A 848 -6.01 18.27 -40.19
CA THR A 848 -4.82 17.47 -39.84
C THR A 848 -4.83 16.98 -38.39
N LEU A 849 -5.27 17.83 -37.45
CA LEU A 849 -5.36 17.47 -36.03
C LEU A 849 -6.40 16.38 -35.79
N ASP A 850 -7.60 16.51 -36.37
CA ASP A 850 -8.70 15.57 -36.18
C ASP A 850 -8.41 14.22 -36.86
N GLU A 851 -7.76 14.25 -38.02
CA GLU A 851 -7.28 13.05 -38.71
C GLU A 851 -6.16 12.34 -37.95
N GLU A 852 -5.31 13.06 -37.22
CA GLU A 852 -4.32 12.41 -36.35
C GLU A 852 -4.97 11.81 -35.10
N LYS A 853 -5.95 12.49 -34.50
CA LYS A 853 -6.74 11.94 -33.39
C LYS A 853 -7.45 10.65 -33.80
N ALA A 854 -8.12 10.64 -34.95
CA ALA A 854 -8.79 9.45 -35.47
C ALA A 854 -7.80 8.31 -35.71
N ARG A 855 -6.62 8.61 -36.28
CA ARG A 855 -5.56 7.62 -36.52
C ARG A 855 -5.05 6.99 -35.23
N VAL A 856 -4.69 7.80 -34.23
CA VAL A 856 -4.09 7.26 -32.99
C VAL A 856 -5.11 6.44 -32.19
N LEU A 857 -6.39 6.84 -32.19
CA LEU A 857 -7.47 6.08 -31.56
C LEU A 857 -7.76 4.77 -32.29
N ASP A 858 -7.74 4.73 -33.63
CA ASP A 858 -7.90 3.48 -34.39
C ASP A 858 -6.73 2.51 -34.12
N GLN A 859 -5.49 3.01 -34.12
CA GLN A 859 -4.32 2.20 -33.78
C GLN A 859 -4.36 1.70 -32.32
N ALA A 860 -4.81 2.53 -31.38
CA ALA A 860 -5.00 2.13 -29.99
C ALA A 860 -6.07 1.04 -29.87
N ARG A 861 -7.21 1.19 -30.56
CA ARG A 861 -8.27 0.18 -30.63
C ARG A 861 -7.75 -1.15 -31.18
N GLN A 862 -6.96 -1.12 -32.24
CA GLN A 862 -6.35 -2.34 -32.80
C GLN A 862 -5.47 -3.07 -31.75
N ARG A 863 -4.67 -2.33 -30.96
CA ARG A 863 -3.88 -2.91 -29.87
C ARG A 863 -4.76 -3.49 -28.76
N ALA A 864 -5.79 -2.76 -28.32
CA ALA A 864 -6.73 -3.21 -27.29
C ALA A 864 -7.40 -4.54 -27.71
N LEU A 865 -7.92 -4.60 -28.95
CA LEU A 865 -8.58 -5.80 -29.49
C LEU A 865 -7.60 -6.97 -29.66
N ALA A 866 -6.42 -6.72 -30.23
CA ALA A 866 -5.41 -7.76 -30.41
C ALA A 866 -5.01 -8.39 -29.06
N SER A 867 -4.74 -7.55 -28.06
CA SER A 867 -4.38 -7.99 -26.71
C SER A 867 -5.54 -8.70 -26.00
N ALA A 868 -6.77 -8.18 -26.09
CA ALA A 868 -7.95 -8.80 -25.48
C ALA A 868 -8.22 -10.19 -26.06
N TRP A 869 -8.21 -10.34 -27.39
CA TRP A 869 -8.41 -11.63 -28.03
C TRP A 869 -7.28 -12.62 -27.74
N ALA A 870 -6.03 -12.16 -27.70
CA ALA A 870 -4.90 -13.01 -27.34
C ALA A 870 -5.03 -13.54 -25.90
N LYS A 871 -5.43 -12.68 -24.95
CA LYS A 871 -5.71 -13.09 -23.56
C LYS A 871 -6.87 -14.08 -23.47
N GLU A 872 -7.93 -13.88 -24.24
CA GLU A 872 -9.09 -14.77 -24.26
C GLU A 872 -8.75 -16.14 -24.86
N GLN A 873 -7.97 -16.16 -25.95
CA GLN A 873 -7.44 -17.40 -26.52
C GLN A 873 -6.53 -18.12 -25.52
N GLN A 874 -5.68 -17.39 -24.80
CA GLN A 874 -4.80 -18.00 -23.78
C GLN A 874 -5.60 -18.58 -22.60
N LYS A 875 -6.68 -17.92 -22.16
CA LYS A 875 -7.61 -18.47 -21.15
C LYS A 875 -8.19 -19.80 -21.63
N ALA A 876 -8.63 -19.88 -22.88
CA ALA A 876 -9.18 -21.10 -23.46
C ALA A 876 -8.14 -22.25 -23.52
N ARG A 877 -6.89 -21.94 -23.88
CA ARG A 877 -5.74 -22.88 -23.90
C ARG A 877 -5.40 -23.39 -22.50
N ASP A 878 -5.41 -22.51 -21.51
CA ASP A 878 -5.12 -22.85 -20.12
C ASP A 878 -6.28 -23.58 -19.41
N GLY A 879 -7.42 -23.78 -20.09
CA GLY A 879 -8.63 -24.35 -19.49
C GLY A 879 -9.32 -23.45 -18.48
N ARG A 880 -8.99 -22.15 -18.46
CA ARG A 880 -9.55 -21.15 -17.54
C ARG A 880 -10.92 -20.67 -18.01
N GLU A 881 -11.65 -19.96 -17.16
CA GLU A 881 -12.91 -19.33 -17.56
C GLU A 881 -12.64 -18.08 -18.40
N GLY A 882 -13.43 -17.93 -19.47
CA GLY A 882 -13.35 -16.77 -20.36
C GLY A 882 -13.95 -15.52 -19.72
N SER A 883 -13.72 -14.35 -20.33
CA SER A 883 -14.49 -13.14 -20.00
C SER A 883 -15.97 -13.29 -20.36
N ARG A 884 -16.29 -14.21 -21.27
CA ARG A 884 -17.64 -14.59 -21.69
C ARG A 884 -17.79 -16.10 -21.61
N VAL A 885 -19.03 -16.56 -21.48
CA VAL A 885 -19.39 -17.97 -21.68
C VAL A 885 -19.39 -18.26 -23.18
N TRP A 886 -18.45 -19.10 -23.61
CA TRP A 886 -18.31 -19.59 -24.98
C TRP A 886 -18.88 -21.02 -25.06
N THR A 887 -19.62 -21.32 -26.11
CA THR A 887 -20.00 -22.69 -26.47
C THR A 887 -18.77 -23.49 -26.90
N ASP A 888 -18.86 -24.83 -26.93
CA ASP A 888 -17.74 -25.68 -27.33
C ASP A 888 -17.26 -25.38 -28.76
N GLY A 889 -18.18 -25.13 -29.69
CA GLY A 889 -17.87 -24.75 -31.06
C GLY A 889 -17.14 -23.40 -31.15
N GLU A 890 -17.62 -22.39 -30.41
CA GLU A 890 -16.99 -21.07 -30.35
C GLU A 890 -15.61 -21.13 -29.69
N ARG A 891 -15.45 -21.95 -28.64
CA ARG A 891 -14.17 -22.16 -27.97
C ARG A 891 -13.16 -22.81 -28.92
N GLN A 892 -13.56 -23.83 -29.68
CA GLN A 892 -12.69 -24.44 -30.68
C GLN A 892 -12.32 -23.47 -31.80
N GLN A 893 -13.27 -22.65 -32.24
CA GLN A 893 -13.00 -21.59 -33.20
C GLN A 893 -11.95 -20.61 -32.66
N LEU A 894 -12.11 -20.13 -31.42
CA LEU A 894 -11.15 -19.24 -30.77
C LEU A 894 -9.75 -19.87 -30.67
N LEU A 895 -9.66 -21.16 -30.34
CA LEU A 895 -8.39 -21.88 -30.27
C LEU A 895 -7.69 -21.95 -31.63
N ASN A 896 -8.44 -22.22 -32.70
CA ASN A 896 -7.92 -22.44 -34.04
C ASN A 896 -7.59 -21.13 -34.79
N THR A 897 -8.45 -20.12 -34.71
CA THR A 897 -8.34 -18.90 -35.53
C THR A 897 -7.95 -17.66 -34.73
N GLY A 898 -8.08 -17.68 -33.40
CA GLY A 898 -7.86 -16.52 -32.52
C GLY A 898 -9.00 -15.49 -32.51
N ARG A 899 -10.13 -15.77 -33.16
CA ARG A 899 -11.35 -14.94 -33.21
C ARG A 899 -12.59 -15.83 -33.25
N VAL A 900 -13.75 -15.32 -32.82
CA VAL A 900 -15.03 -16.05 -32.91
C VAL A 900 -15.95 -15.33 -33.90
N GLN A 901 -16.50 -16.06 -34.87
CA GLN A 901 -17.33 -15.45 -35.91
C GLN A 901 -18.63 -14.87 -35.31
N GLY A 902 -18.99 -13.66 -35.75
CA GLY A 902 -20.16 -12.94 -35.24
C GLY A 902 -19.93 -12.19 -33.93
N TYR A 903 -18.73 -12.28 -33.34
CA TYR A 903 -18.33 -11.54 -32.15
C TYR A 903 -17.31 -10.46 -32.48
N GLU A 904 -17.44 -9.31 -31.82
CA GLU A 904 -16.44 -8.24 -31.87
C GLU A 904 -16.22 -7.66 -30.48
N GLY A 905 -15.04 -7.06 -30.27
CA GLY A 905 -14.72 -6.34 -29.05
C GLY A 905 -15.22 -4.89 -29.07
N TYR A 906 -15.88 -4.50 -27.99
CA TYR A 906 -16.41 -3.14 -27.77
C TYR A 906 -15.93 -2.58 -26.44
N TYR A 907 -15.78 -1.26 -26.36
CA TYR A 907 -15.41 -0.59 -25.12
C TYR A 907 -16.54 -0.64 -24.08
N VAL A 908 -16.20 -0.95 -22.84
CA VAL A 908 -17.11 -0.85 -21.68
C VAL A 908 -17.25 0.61 -21.27
N LEU A 909 -16.15 1.28 -20.90
CA LEU A 909 -16.10 2.73 -20.69
C LEU A 909 -15.90 3.44 -22.04
N PRO A 910 -16.71 4.45 -22.37
CA PRO A 910 -16.71 5.11 -23.68
C PRO A 910 -15.39 5.84 -23.94
N VAL A 911 -14.72 5.51 -25.04
CA VAL A 911 -13.41 6.07 -25.42
C VAL A 911 -13.47 7.58 -25.70
N GLU A 912 -14.65 8.10 -26.02
CA GLU A 912 -14.90 9.53 -26.23
C GLU A 912 -14.72 10.34 -24.93
N GLN A 913 -15.02 9.73 -23.78
CA GLN A 913 -14.83 10.34 -22.46
C GLN A 913 -13.50 9.92 -21.81
N TYR A 914 -13.02 8.70 -22.12
CA TYR A 914 -11.81 8.10 -21.57
C TYR A 914 -10.82 7.71 -22.68
N PRO A 915 -10.31 8.67 -23.48
CA PRO A 915 -9.35 8.38 -24.55
C PRO A 915 -8.06 7.74 -24.03
N GLU A 916 -7.68 8.00 -22.77
CA GLU A 916 -6.55 7.36 -22.10
C GLU A 916 -6.67 5.82 -21.96
N LEU A 917 -7.89 5.25 -22.09
CA LEU A 917 -8.15 3.81 -22.06
C LEU A 917 -8.20 3.17 -23.46
N ALA A 918 -7.92 3.92 -24.53
CA ALA A 918 -8.12 3.46 -25.90
C ALA A 918 -7.30 2.19 -26.26
N ASP A 919 -6.15 1.96 -25.63
CA ASP A 919 -5.33 0.76 -25.85
C ASP A 919 -5.46 -0.30 -24.74
N SER A 920 -6.36 -0.07 -23.77
CA SER A 920 -6.55 -0.99 -22.64
C SER A 920 -7.41 -2.19 -23.03
N SER A 921 -6.80 -3.37 -23.05
CA SER A 921 -7.49 -4.65 -23.25
C SER A 921 -8.54 -4.97 -22.17
N SER A 922 -8.37 -4.49 -20.93
CA SER A 922 -9.31 -4.74 -19.85
C SER A 922 -10.55 -3.83 -19.89
N ASN A 923 -10.58 -2.85 -20.80
CA ASN A 923 -11.77 -2.06 -21.13
C ASN A 923 -12.58 -2.67 -22.31
N ILE A 924 -12.21 -3.85 -22.82
CA ILE A 924 -12.90 -4.52 -23.94
C ILE A 924 -13.84 -5.62 -23.43
N GLN A 925 -15.05 -5.68 -23.99
CA GLN A 925 -16.00 -6.78 -23.85
C GLN A 925 -16.39 -7.36 -25.22
N PHE A 926 -16.54 -8.69 -25.30
CA PHE A 926 -16.93 -9.37 -26.55
C PHE A 926 -18.44 -9.56 -26.63
N LEU A 927 -19.06 -9.01 -27.66
CA LEU A 927 -20.52 -9.04 -27.88
C LEU A 927 -20.87 -9.42 -29.31
N ARG A 928 -22.07 -9.98 -29.51
CA ARG A 928 -22.66 -10.19 -30.85
C ARG A 928 -23.33 -8.90 -31.35
N GLN A 929 -23.49 -8.76 -32.66
CA GLN A 929 -24.18 -7.60 -33.26
C GLN A 929 -25.60 -7.38 -32.69
N ASN A 930 -26.32 -8.46 -32.38
CA ASN A 930 -27.69 -8.41 -31.84
C ASN A 930 -27.75 -7.89 -30.39
N GLU A 931 -26.61 -7.84 -29.69
CA GLU A 931 -26.50 -7.41 -28.29
C GLU A 931 -26.14 -5.91 -28.19
N MET A 932 -25.82 -5.25 -29.30
CA MET A 932 -25.42 -3.82 -29.33
C MET A 932 -26.50 -2.86 -28.84
N GLY A 933 -27.79 -3.21 -28.97
CA GLY A 933 -28.91 -2.37 -28.53
C GLY A 933 -29.21 -2.41 -27.02
N LYS A 934 -28.49 -3.23 -26.24
CA LYS A 934 -28.63 -3.33 -24.78
C LYS A 934 -27.52 -2.56 -24.01
N ARG A 935 -26.79 -1.70 -24.72
CA ARG A 935 -25.62 -0.95 -24.22
C ARG A 935 -26.00 0.18 -23.27
#